data_AF-A0A9Q1EIJ9-F1
#
_entry.id   AF-A0A9Q1EIJ9-F1
#
_cell.length_a   1.000
_cell.length_b   1.000
_cell.length_c   1.000
_cell.angle_alpha   90.00
_cell.angle_beta   90.00
_cell.angle_gamma   90.00
#
_symmetry.space_group_name_H-M   'P 1'
#
loop_
_entity.id
_entity.type
_entity.pdbx_description
1 polymer ?
#
loop_
_entity_poly.entity_id
_entity_poly.type
_entity_poly.pdbx_seq_one_letter_code
_entity_poly.pdbx_strand_id
1 'polypeptide(L)'
;MTSTETNLTVEQKTQREMNEEIKREYEQVKRENEEVKRENKQLKEELRVRRQATNSIDGLREEGSCGQNKGTVAMKGSSEMNKKNDSSQMKGLLSSESPVCREGVLVNLEDERSIEPSTSGGASDCRQVGTDHKRAGTDHKQAGTDPKRATGGCNDELGKSCPLSELKSVPGSHMELDELSFSSSHTVLVNVSLFNKDKSLIAQEGRHVWDKNSVKMPYADERILNKPRWETIKKYLHQLATASRVTTEDVENTIKKYNPKYKDQWSFEALHSFFKEKPSCERKTHSHTLSRMAELAIRLPSTCKKNIPLLQHGRNHSITLSQMQIACLLANAFYCTFPHRNATHLQAEYANYPTINFHSLFGKWSDRKRQKLQAIFHYFKEVMGEESKVPRGLVTFSRRHIPDSNLLDWTRRQETLTKLHISSEGTIEKNGQGMLQVDFACSLVGGGVLASGLVQEEILFLMNPELIVARLFTEKLGDTECLKIMGSQQYSEYTGYSDSFAWAGPHEDKTERDEWKRRHRQIVAIDALHFKYPKEQFNMQKVVRELNKAYCGFMGEEDIPSDYYPAVATGNWGCGAFGGDPRLKALIQMMAASVAKRDVAYFTFKDSHLELDLRKIHHFLTRRKVTVGRLYKTLEDFCSALYRNHRETSNLYDFIMRSLTETTSRH
;
A
#
# COMPACT_ATOMS: atom_id res chain seq x y z
N MET A 1 57.64 -36.23 -18.13
CA MET A 1 56.61 -36.27 -17.06
C MET A 1 56.95 -35.34 -15.89
N THR A 2 57.53 -34.15 -16.12
CA THR A 2 58.07 -33.31 -15.03
C THR A 2 57.50 -31.88 -14.98
N SER A 3 56.44 -31.57 -15.73
CA SER A 3 55.80 -30.23 -15.73
C SER A 3 54.40 -30.19 -15.10
N THR A 4 53.81 -31.35 -14.78
CA THR A 4 52.46 -31.44 -14.17
C THR A 4 52.49 -31.57 -12.65
N GLU A 5 53.56 -32.11 -12.05
CA GLU A 5 53.66 -32.27 -10.59
C GLU A 5 54.03 -30.97 -9.85
N THR A 6 54.69 -30.02 -10.53
CA THR A 6 55.11 -28.73 -9.95
C THR A 6 53.98 -27.69 -9.87
N ASN A 7 52.95 -27.77 -10.73
CA ASN A 7 51.82 -26.83 -10.68
C ASN A 7 50.77 -27.21 -9.63
N LEU A 8 50.56 -28.52 -9.41
CA LEU A 8 49.65 -29.03 -8.37
C LEU A 8 50.10 -28.65 -6.95
N THR A 9 51.42 -28.50 -6.73
CA THR A 9 51.98 -28.11 -5.43
C THR A 9 51.85 -26.61 -5.14
N VAL A 10 51.84 -25.75 -6.16
CA VAL A 10 51.66 -24.30 -6.02
C VAL A 10 50.20 -23.94 -5.73
N GLU A 11 49.23 -24.54 -6.44
CA GLU A 11 47.81 -24.34 -6.17
C GLU A 11 47.40 -24.82 -4.76
N GLN A 12 47.91 -25.98 -4.34
CA GLN A 12 47.63 -26.50 -2.99
C GLN A 12 48.23 -25.63 -1.88
N LYS A 13 49.39 -25.01 -2.14
CA LYS A 13 50.02 -24.07 -1.19
C LYS A 13 49.25 -22.76 -1.10
N THR A 14 48.82 -22.21 -2.24
CA THR A 14 48.02 -20.98 -2.32
C THR A 14 46.65 -21.15 -1.66
N GLN A 15 46.02 -22.32 -1.83
CA GLN A 15 44.74 -22.63 -1.19
C GLN A 15 44.87 -22.78 0.33
N ARG A 16 45.99 -23.32 0.84
CA ARG A 16 46.26 -23.41 2.28
C ARG A 16 46.47 -22.03 2.91
N GLU A 17 47.24 -21.16 2.24
CA GLU A 17 47.47 -19.78 2.69
C GLU A 17 46.15 -18.98 2.75
N MET A 18 45.31 -19.09 1.72
CA MET A 18 43.99 -18.46 1.71
C MET A 18 43.06 -19.00 2.81
N ASN A 19 43.08 -20.30 3.08
CA ASN A 19 42.29 -20.90 4.16
C ASN A 19 42.77 -20.45 5.55
N GLU A 20 44.07 -20.25 5.74
CA GLU A 20 44.62 -19.69 6.99
C GLU A 20 44.23 -18.22 7.18
N GLU A 21 44.23 -17.43 6.10
CA GLU A 21 43.81 -16.02 6.15
C GLU A 21 42.33 -15.88 6.50
N ILE A 22 41.46 -16.67 5.87
CA ILE A 22 40.02 -16.75 6.22
C ILE A 22 39.84 -17.14 7.69
N LYS A 23 40.64 -18.06 8.21
CA LYS A 23 40.57 -18.47 9.61
C LYS A 23 41.01 -17.36 10.57
N ARG A 24 42.02 -16.55 10.19
CA ARG A 24 42.45 -15.38 10.97
C ARG A 24 41.40 -14.28 10.98
N GLU A 25 40.78 -14.00 9.83
CA GLU A 25 39.67 -13.03 9.74
C GLU A 25 38.46 -13.49 10.57
N TYR A 26 38.12 -14.78 10.51
CA TYR A 26 37.03 -15.34 11.31
C TYR A 26 37.26 -15.18 12.82
N GLU A 27 38.46 -15.47 13.31
CA GLU A 27 38.81 -15.29 14.73
C GLU A 27 38.88 -13.81 15.12
N GLN A 28 39.27 -12.91 14.21
CA GLN A 28 39.20 -11.47 14.46
C GLN A 28 37.76 -10.98 14.60
N VAL A 29 36.87 -11.34 13.67
CA VAL A 29 35.45 -11.00 13.72
C VAL A 29 34.78 -11.59 14.97
N LYS A 30 35.21 -12.78 15.42
CA LYS A 30 34.72 -13.38 16.65
C LYS A 30 35.14 -12.57 17.89
N ARG A 31 36.39 -12.09 17.96
CA ARG A 31 36.86 -11.22 19.05
C ARG A 31 36.14 -9.88 19.07
N GLU A 32 35.97 -9.24 17.93
CA GLU A 32 35.24 -7.97 17.80
C GLU A 32 33.77 -8.14 18.25
N ASN A 33 33.12 -9.25 17.89
CA ASN A 33 31.76 -9.55 18.35
C ASN A 33 31.67 -9.80 19.86
N GLU A 34 32.69 -10.40 20.47
CA GLU A 34 32.74 -10.57 21.93
C GLU A 34 32.94 -9.23 22.64
N GLU A 35 33.75 -8.34 22.08
CA GLU A 35 33.95 -6.98 22.59
C GLU A 35 32.67 -6.16 22.53
N VAL A 36 31.98 -6.15 21.38
CA VAL A 36 30.67 -5.51 21.22
C VAL A 36 29.64 -6.08 22.20
N LYS A 37 29.69 -7.39 22.50
CA LYS A 37 28.82 -7.99 23.54
C LYS A 37 29.15 -7.49 24.94
N ARG A 38 30.44 -7.29 25.28
CA ARG A 38 30.86 -6.71 26.58
C ARG A 38 30.42 -5.26 26.69
N GLU A 39 30.64 -4.44 25.66
CA GLU A 39 30.22 -3.04 25.62
C GLU A 39 28.70 -2.90 25.77
N ASN A 40 27.93 -3.73 25.05
CA ASN A 40 26.47 -3.75 25.20
C ASN A 40 26.01 -4.17 26.60
N LYS A 41 26.76 -5.05 27.27
CA LYS A 41 26.48 -5.44 28.67
C LYS A 41 26.75 -4.28 29.63
N GLN A 42 27.85 -3.54 29.43
CA GLN A 42 28.15 -2.32 30.20
C GLN A 42 27.10 -1.23 29.97
N LEU A 43 26.73 -0.95 28.72
CA LEU A 43 25.69 0.04 28.40
C LEU A 43 24.33 -0.31 29.02
N LYS A 44 23.97 -1.60 29.05
CA LYS A 44 22.74 -2.05 29.73
C LYS A 44 22.79 -1.83 31.23
N GLU A 45 23.94 -2.04 31.85
CA GLU A 45 24.12 -1.80 33.29
C GLU A 45 24.13 -0.30 33.61
N GLU A 46 24.79 0.54 32.80
CA GLU A 46 24.73 2.00 32.92
C GLU A 46 23.30 2.54 32.75
N LEU A 47 22.54 1.99 31.81
CA LEU A 47 21.13 2.33 31.64
C LEU A 47 20.27 1.86 32.82
N ARG A 48 20.61 0.73 33.44
CA ARG A 48 19.95 0.23 34.66
C ARG A 48 20.21 1.16 35.84
N VAL A 49 21.46 1.59 36.03
CA VAL A 49 21.87 2.54 37.08
C VAL A 49 21.21 3.91 36.83
N ARG A 50 21.19 4.42 35.59
CA ARG A 50 20.47 5.66 35.25
C ARG A 50 18.98 5.59 35.54
N ARG A 51 18.32 4.44 35.25
CA ARG A 51 16.91 4.23 35.58
C ARG A 51 16.64 4.20 37.09
N GLN A 52 17.56 3.64 37.87
CA GLN A 52 17.47 3.65 39.34
C GLN A 52 17.69 5.05 39.92
N ALA A 53 18.58 5.85 39.31
CA ALA A 53 18.79 7.24 39.68
C ALA A 53 17.59 8.13 39.34
N THR A 54 16.94 7.96 38.18
CA THR A 54 15.72 8.71 37.83
C THR A 54 14.54 8.35 38.73
N ASN A 55 14.40 7.08 39.11
CA ASN A 55 13.34 6.66 40.05
C ASN A 55 13.57 7.17 41.48
N SER A 56 14.82 7.50 41.86
CA SER A 56 15.14 8.10 43.16
C SER A 56 14.94 9.62 43.17
N ILE A 57 14.99 10.27 42.00
CA ILE A 57 14.72 11.71 41.85
C ILE A 57 13.21 12.00 41.82
N ASP A 58 12.40 11.11 41.26
CA ASP A 58 10.94 11.24 41.29
C ASP A 58 10.34 10.93 42.68
N GLY A 59 11.03 10.15 43.52
CA GLY A 59 10.62 9.87 44.90
C GLY A 59 10.91 11.00 45.91
N LEU A 60 11.67 12.03 45.53
CA LEU A 60 12.02 13.17 46.39
C LEU A 60 11.30 14.47 45.99
N ARG A 61 10.38 14.41 45.02
CA ARG A 61 9.67 15.59 44.49
C ARG A 61 8.22 15.73 44.94
N GLU A 62 7.73 14.85 45.82
CA GLU A 62 6.40 14.94 46.45
C GLU A 62 6.38 15.48 47.89
N GLU A 63 7.50 15.92 48.45
CA GLU A 63 7.51 16.68 49.71
C GLU A 63 8.27 17.99 49.55
N GLY A 64 7.56 19.13 49.52
CA GLY A 64 8.19 20.46 49.60
C GLY A 64 7.45 21.58 48.89
N SER A 65 6.56 22.25 49.65
CA SER A 65 5.86 23.49 49.31
C SER A 65 6.78 24.73 49.30
N CYS A 66 6.33 25.75 48.54
CA CYS A 66 6.53 27.20 48.76
C CYS A 66 7.82 27.88 48.20
N GLY A 67 7.62 29.00 47.50
CA GLY A 67 8.65 30.04 47.33
C GLY A 67 8.72 30.73 45.96
N GLN A 68 8.37 32.03 45.93
CA GLN A 68 8.55 32.96 44.81
C GLN A 68 10.02 33.18 44.42
N ASN A 69 10.34 33.45 43.14
CA ASN A 69 10.77 34.77 42.58
C ASN A 69 11.64 34.66 41.29
N LYS A 70 11.65 35.79 40.58
CA LYS A 70 12.20 36.16 39.26
C LYS A 70 13.67 35.79 38.95
N GLY A 71 14.00 35.64 37.65
CA GLY A 71 15.37 35.85 37.14
C GLY A 71 15.65 35.29 35.73
N THR A 72 15.74 36.19 34.75
CA THR A 72 16.20 35.99 33.36
C THR A 72 17.72 35.72 33.30
N VAL A 73 18.22 34.79 32.45
CA VAL A 73 19.45 34.88 31.60
C VAL A 73 19.45 33.72 30.57
N ALA A 74 19.95 34.01 29.36
CA ALA A 74 19.94 33.20 28.14
C ALA A 74 21.20 32.33 27.88
N MET A 75 21.07 31.47 26.85
CA MET A 75 22.09 30.73 26.05
C MET A 75 22.78 29.53 26.76
N LYS A 76 22.92 28.32 26.18
CA LYS A 76 23.33 27.92 24.82
C LYS A 76 23.28 26.38 24.71
N GLY A 77 23.00 25.86 23.50
CA GLY A 77 23.52 24.58 23.00
C GLY A 77 22.84 23.29 23.48
N SER A 78 22.05 22.65 22.61
CA SER A 78 21.70 21.24 22.77
C SER A 78 21.73 20.55 21.41
N SER A 79 22.70 19.66 21.30
CA SER A 79 22.98 18.74 20.21
C SER A 79 21.87 17.72 20.02
N GLU A 80 21.56 17.45 18.75
CA GLU A 80 20.67 16.41 18.26
C GLU A 80 20.98 15.03 18.85
N MET A 81 19.97 14.36 19.41
CA MET A 81 20.02 12.92 19.69
C MET A 81 19.14 12.18 18.69
N ASN A 82 19.82 11.44 17.80
CA ASN A 82 19.28 10.44 16.90
C ASN A 82 18.38 9.43 17.63
N LYS A 83 17.08 9.42 17.30
CA LYS A 83 16.16 8.36 17.68
C LYS A 83 16.41 7.14 16.77
N LYS A 84 16.85 6.04 17.39
CA LYS A 84 17.04 4.73 16.74
C LYS A 84 15.69 4.17 16.29
N ASN A 85 15.53 3.96 14.98
CA ASN A 85 14.42 3.22 14.38
C ASN A 85 14.72 1.71 14.41
N ASP A 86 13.76 0.94 14.91
CA ASP A 86 13.81 -0.51 15.04
C ASP A 86 13.60 -1.19 13.66
N SER A 87 14.62 -1.90 13.19
CA SER A 87 14.67 -2.56 11.88
C SER A 87 14.12 -4.01 11.90
N SER A 88 13.36 -4.41 12.92
CA SER A 88 12.84 -5.77 13.06
C SER A 88 11.65 -6.13 12.14
N GLN A 89 11.10 -5.17 11.39
CA GLN A 89 9.87 -5.34 10.59
C GLN A 89 9.97 -6.31 9.40
N MET A 90 11.17 -6.70 8.94
CA MET A 90 11.30 -7.46 7.68
C MET A 90 11.46 -8.98 7.83
N LYS A 91 11.81 -9.51 9.02
CA LYS A 91 12.08 -10.96 9.16
C LYS A 91 10.82 -11.83 9.18
N GLY A 92 9.69 -11.31 9.67
CA GLY A 92 8.45 -12.10 9.80
C GLY A 92 7.66 -12.31 8.50
N LEU A 93 7.86 -11.46 7.48
CA LEU A 93 7.15 -11.54 6.20
C LEU A 93 7.95 -12.27 5.11
N LEU A 94 9.21 -12.62 5.38
CA LEU A 94 10.12 -13.30 4.46
C LEU A 94 10.53 -14.70 4.91
N SER A 95 10.18 -15.16 6.12
CA SER A 95 10.49 -16.52 6.57
C SER A 95 9.38 -17.49 6.21
N SER A 96 9.70 -18.47 5.37
CA SER A 96 8.93 -19.69 5.18
C SER A 96 8.91 -20.49 6.48
N GLU A 97 7.76 -20.56 7.16
CA GLU A 97 7.31 -21.66 8.02
C GLU A 97 6.06 -21.21 8.81
N SER A 98 4.89 -21.71 8.42
CA SER A 98 3.65 -21.57 9.19
C SER A 98 3.56 -22.75 10.17
N PRO A 99 3.34 -22.55 11.48
CA PRO A 99 2.96 -23.64 12.36
C PRO A 99 1.49 -24.01 12.14
N VAL A 100 1.28 -25.31 11.97
CA VAL A 100 0.00 -26.00 11.86
C VAL A 100 -0.91 -25.65 13.05
N CYS A 101 -2.12 -25.16 12.77
CA CYS A 101 -3.17 -25.05 13.79
C CYS A 101 -3.59 -26.46 14.23
N ARG A 102 -3.38 -26.78 15.51
CA ARG A 102 -3.93 -27.97 16.16
C ARG A 102 -5.40 -27.73 16.54
N GLU A 103 -6.18 -28.79 16.35
CA GLU A 103 -7.60 -28.94 16.69
C GLU A 103 -7.92 -28.84 18.19
N GLY A 104 -9.19 -28.51 18.44
CA GLY A 104 -9.94 -28.66 19.70
C GLY A 104 -11.13 -27.68 19.65
N VAL A 105 -12.40 -28.04 19.80
CA VAL A 105 -13.07 -29.23 20.32
C VAL A 105 -14.43 -29.35 19.62
N LEU A 106 -14.74 -30.55 19.12
CA LEU A 106 -16.07 -30.97 18.65
C LEU A 106 -17.04 -31.11 19.83
N VAL A 107 -18.27 -30.64 19.66
CA VAL A 107 -19.43 -31.19 20.37
C VAL A 107 -20.47 -31.58 19.32
N ASN A 108 -20.82 -32.87 19.37
CA ASN A 108 -21.69 -33.61 18.47
C ASN A 108 -23.09 -33.01 18.33
N LEU A 109 -23.64 -33.08 17.12
CA LEU A 109 -25.01 -33.53 16.88
C LEU A 109 -25.01 -34.39 15.62
N GLU A 110 -25.34 -35.67 15.82
CA GLU A 110 -25.54 -36.70 14.81
C GLU A 110 -26.91 -36.57 14.13
N ASP A 111 -27.12 -37.46 13.16
CA ASP A 111 -28.31 -37.78 12.37
C ASP A 111 -28.58 -36.96 11.10
N GLU A 112 -28.81 -37.54 9.93
CA GLU A 112 -28.53 -38.86 9.33
C GLU A 112 -28.97 -38.75 7.85
N ARG A 113 -28.25 -39.43 6.95
CA ARG A 113 -28.74 -40.06 5.68
C ARG A 113 -29.26 -39.15 4.54
N SER A 114 -28.45 -38.93 3.50
CA SER A 114 -28.38 -39.71 2.22
C SER A 114 -29.64 -39.53 1.33
N ILE A 115 -29.55 -39.06 0.09
CA ILE A 115 -29.20 -39.84 -1.12
C ILE A 115 -29.08 -38.85 -2.31
N GLU A 116 -27.98 -38.92 -3.06
CA GLU A 116 -27.84 -38.53 -4.48
C GLU A 116 -28.00 -39.79 -5.37
N PRO A 117 -27.99 -39.77 -6.73
CA PRO A 117 -28.10 -38.68 -7.73
C PRO A 117 -29.17 -39.05 -8.81
N SER A 118 -29.45 -38.29 -9.88
CA SER A 118 -28.77 -38.43 -11.19
C SER A 118 -29.41 -37.60 -12.31
N THR A 119 -28.58 -36.77 -12.97
CA THR A 119 -28.36 -36.57 -14.42
C THR A 119 -29.48 -36.49 -15.49
N SER A 120 -29.15 -35.66 -16.49
CA SER A 120 -29.67 -35.51 -17.87
C SER A 120 -30.86 -34.55 -17.99
N GLY A 121 -30.90 -33.58 -18.90
CA GLY A 121 -30.13 -33.31 -20.11
C GLY A 121 -31.14 -32.88 -21.19
N GLY A 122 -30.91 -31.76 -21.88
CA GLY A 122 -31.67 -31.43 -23.09
C GLY A 122 -32.04 -29.95 -23.23
N ALA A 123 -31.36 -29.28 -24.17
CA ALA A 123 -31.77 -28.05 -24.83
C ALA A 123 -33.20 -28.20 -25.42
N SER A 124 -34.00 -27.15 -25.59
CA SER A 124 -33.94 -26.31 -26.80
C SER A 124 -34.94 -25.14 -26.76
N ASP A 125 -34.41 -23.96 -27.11
CA ASP A 125 -34.92 -23.02 -28.13
C ASP A 125 -36.21 -22.20 -27.94
N CYS A 126 -36.04 -20.89 -28.21
CA CYS A 126 -36.89 -19.89 -28.89
C CYS A 126 -38.44 -20.04 -28.83
N ARG A 127 -39.27 -19.00 -28.71
CA ARG A 127 -39.19 -17.58 -29.08
C ARG A 127 -40.47 -16.89 -28.57
N GLN A 128 -40.37 -15.56 -28.48
CA GLN A 128 -41.40 -14.50 -28.53
C GLN A 128 -42.78 -14.92 -29.07
N VAL A 129 -43.90 -14.40 -28.55
CA VAL A 129 -44.61 -13.14 -28.91
C VAL A 129 -45.92 -13.24 -28.10
N GLY A 130 -46.60 -12.22 -27.58
CA GLY A 130 -46.52 -10.79 -27.73
C GLY A 130 -47.54 -10.14 -26.80
N THR A 131 -47.42 -8.83 -26.76
CA THR A 131 -48.24 -7.83 -26.10
C THR A 131 -49.74 -7.95 -26.40
N ASP A 132 -50.62 -7.62 -25.45
CA ASP A 132 -51.37 -6.36 -25.58
C ASP A 132 -52.24 -5.95 -24.37
N HIS A 133 -51.97 -4.70 -23.95
CA HIS A 133 -52.91 -3.60 -23.67
C HIS A 133 -54.00 -3.76 -22.59
N LYS A 134 -53.88 -2.98 -21.49
CA LYS A 134 -54.63 -1.73 -21.19
C LYS A 134 -56.12 -1.98 -20.95
N ARG A 135 -56.77 -1.56 -19.87
CA ARG A 135 -56.71 -0.30 -19.08
C ARG A 135 -57.68 -0.50 -17.88
N ALA A 136 -57.35 0.01 -16.68
CA ALA A 136 -57.99 1.17 -16.00
C ALA A 136 -59.52 1.04 -15.75
N GLY A 137 -60.10 1.33 -14.59
CA GLY A 137 -59.69 1.97 -13.33
C GLY A 137 -60.71 1.61 -12.21
N THR A 138 -60.36 1.76 -10.93
CA THR A 138 -60.85 2.82 -9.99
C THR A 138 -62.40 2.86 -9.87
N ASP A 139 -63.06 2.63 -8.72
CA ASP A 139 -62.91 3.34 -7.45
C ASP A 139 -63.62 2.66 -6.24
N HIS A 140 -63.05 2.92 -5.06
CA HIS A 140 -63.63 3.12 -3.71
C HIS A 140 -64.87 2.37 -3.18
N LYS A 141 -64.72 1.82 -1.94
CA LYS A 141 -65.58 2.13 -0.78
C LYS A 141 -64.96 1.69 0.57
N GLN A 142 -64.93 2.61 1.54
CA GLN A 142 -64.75 2.41 3.00
C GLN A 142 -65.99 1.66 3.58
N ALA A 143 -66.11 1.14 4.81
CA ALA A 143 -65.46 1.34 6.10
C ALA A 143 -65.76 0.12 7.01
N GLY A 144 -64.97 -0.10 8.07
CA GLY A 144 -65.29 -1.01 9.17
C GLY A 144 -64.27 -0.90 10.31
N THR A 145 -64.75 -0.58 11.51
CA THR A 145 -64.05 -0.04 12.71
C THR A 145 -63.53 -1.10 13.70
N ASP A 146 -62.27 -0.92 14.16
CA ASP A 146 -61.64 -1.13 15.50
C ASP A 146 -61.79 -2.44 16.33
N PRO A 147 -60.90 -2.80 17.33
CA PRO A 147 -59.79 -2.03 17.94
C PRO A 147 -58.46 -2.80 18.24
N LYS A 148 -57.38 -2.01 18.39
CA LYS A 148 -56.22 -2.14 19.33
C LYS A 148 -55.64 -3.53 19.67
N ARG A 149 -54.40 -3.75 19.24
CA ARG A 149 -53.34 -4.29 20.12
C ARG A 149 -52.00 -3.60 19.84
N ALA A 150 -51.69 -2.63 20.68
CA ALA A 150 -50.38 -2.00 20.73
C ALA A 150 -49.34 -3.04 21.15
N THR A 151 -48.48 -3.40 20.20
CA THR A 151 -47.14 -3.93 20.50
C THR A 151 -46.17 -2.94 19.89
N GLY A 152 -45.84 -1.92 20.68
CA GLY A 152 -44.72 -1.03 20.40
C GLY A 152 -43.43 -1.84 20.49
N GLY A 153 -42.98 -2.37 19.36
CA GLY A 153 -41.64 -2.92 19.17
C GLY A 153 -40.72 -1.82 18.66
N CYS A 154 -40.03 -1.15 19.58
CA CYS A 154 -39.00 -0.17 19.32
C CYS A 154 -37.78 -0.87 18.68
N ASN A 155 -37.79 -1.07 17.36
CA ASN A 155 -36.66 -1.65 16.61
C ASN A 155 -36.26 -0.85 15.36
N ASP A 156 -36.91 0.28 15.07
CA ASP A 156 -36.76 1.01 13.80
C ASP A 156 -35.84 2.25 13.87
N GLU A 157 -35.18 2.51 15.01
CA GLU A 157 -34.26 3.64 15.22
C GLU A 157 -32.80 3.21 15.48
N LEU A 158 -32.35 2.03 15.02
CA LEU A 158 -30.90 1.79 14.94
C LEU A 158 -30.32 2.69 13.85
N GLY A 159 -29.48 3.65 14.25
CA GLY A 159 -28.91 4.71 13.43
C GLY A 159 -28.60 4.29 11.98
N LYS A 160 -29.47 4.69 11.06
CA LYS A 160 -29.27 4.47 9.62
C LYS A 160 -27.99 5.18 9.21
N SER A 161 -27.06 4.45 8.58
CA SER A 161 -25.89 5.06 7.95
C SER A 161 -26.33 5.91 6.76
N CYS A 162 -25.50 6.89 6.39
CA CYS A 162 -25.74 7.72 5.21
C CYS A 162 -25.71 6.84 3.94
N PRO A 163 -26.67 6.98 3.00
CA PRO A 163 -26.60 6.31 1.71
C PRO A 163 -25.31 6.65 0.97
N LEU A 164 -24.72 5.67 0.27
CA LEU A 164 -23.46 5.88 -0.46
C LEU A 164 -23.57 7.00 -1.50
N SER A 165 -24.74 7.15 -2.11
CA SER A 165 -25.05 8.18 -3.12
C SER A 165 -25.07 9.61 -2.58
N GLU A 166 -25.16 9.80 -1.27
CA GLU A 166 -25.11 11.14 -0.64
C GLU A 166 -23.68 11.60 -0.34
N LEU A 167 -22.69 10.71 -0.50
CA LEU A 167 -21.29 11.03 -0.30
C LEU A 167 -20.69 11.65 -1.56
N LYS A 168 -19.86 12.68 -1.38
CA LYS A 168 -19.19 13.36 -2.48
C LYS A 168 -18.22 12.41 -3.21
N SER A 169 -18.29 12.39 -4.54
CA SER A 169 -17.38 11.66 -5.41
C SER A 169 -17.08 12.48 -6.66
N VAL A 170 -15.95 12.23 -7.32
CA VAL A 170 -15.65 12.78 -8.66
C VAL A 170 -16.33 11.90 -9.72
N PRO A 171 -16.83 12.46 -10.83
CA PRO A 171 -16.62 13.85 -11.29
C PRO A 171 -17.52 14.90 -10.62
N GLY A 172 -18.58 14.52 -9.88
CA GLY A 172 -19.57 15.48 -9.34
C GLY A 172 -19.03 16.52 -8.34
N SER A 173 -17.89 16.25 -7.70
CA SER A 173 -17.17 17.17 -6.80
C SER A 173 -15.85 17.68 -7.38
N HIS A 174 -15.61 17.47 -8.69
CA HIS A 174 -14.39 17.91 -9.35
C HIS A 174 -14.33 19.44 -9.47
N MET A 175 -13.17 20.00 -9.19
CA MET A 175 -12.86 21.41 -9.46
C MET A 175 -12.00 21.44 -10.73
N GLU A 176 -12.37 22.28 -11.69
CA GLU A 176 -11.61 22.45 -12.93
C GLU A 176 -10.15 22.78 -12.61
N LEU A 177 -9.23 22.06 -13.24
CA LEU A 177 -7.80 22.21 -13.01
C LEU A 177 -7.22 23.32 -13.87
N ASP A 178 -6.29 24.08 -13.29
CA ASP A 178 -5.40 24.96 -14.06
C ASP A 178 -4.59 24.18 -15.10
N GLU A 179 -4.01 24.91 -16.04
CA GLU A 179 -3.10 24.34 -17.03
C GLU A 179 -1.96 23.55 -16.37
N LEU A 180 -1.64 22.39 -16.94
CA LEU A 180 -0.53 21.58 -16.48
C LEU A 180 0.77 22.36 -16.68
N SER A 181 1.52 22.56 -15.61
CA SER A 181 2.76 23.35 -15.62
C SER A 181 3.86 22.69 -14.78
N PHE A 182 5.08 23.22 -14.90
CA PHE A 182 6.19 22.84 -14.03
C PHE A 182 6.18 23.71 -12.78
N SER A 183 6.59 23.12 -11.65
CA SER A 183 6.93 23.89 -10.45
C SER A 183 8.15 23.29 -9.75
N SER A 184 8.64 24.00 -8.72
CA SER A 184 9.72 23.48 -7.85
C SER A 184 9.32 22.20 -7.11
N SER A 185 8.01 21.94 -6.96
CA SER A 185 7.43 20.79 -6.27
C SER A 185 6.72 19.82 -7.22
N HIS A 186 6.78 20.03 -8.54
CA HIS A 186 6.07 19.20 -9.53
C HIS A 186 6.88 18.96 -10.80
N THR A 187 7.34 17.72 -10.96
CA THR A 187 8.02 17.25 -12.15
C THR A 187 7.04 16.62 -13.13
N VAL A 188 6.87 17.25 -14.29
CA VAL A 188 6.11 16.67 -15.42
C VAL A 188 7.07 16.04 -16.44
N LEU A 189 6.76 14.84 -16.94
CA LEU A 189 7.60 14.12 -17.91
C LEU A 189 7.06 14.17 -19.34
N VAL A 190 5.95 14.86 -19.58
CA VAL A 190 5.42 15.20 -20.91
C VAL A 190 5.63 16.68 -21.22
N ASN A 191 5.72 17.01 -22.49
CA ASN A 191 5.87 18.40 -22.95
C ASN A 191 4.59 19.18 -22.64
N VAL A 192 4.66 20.03 -21.61
CA VAL A 192 3.49 20.79 -21.12
C VAL A 192 2.94 21.76 -22.17
N SER A 193 3.79 22.38 -22.98
CA SER A 193 3.35 23.33 -24.01
C SER A 193 2.55 22.64 -25.12
N LEU A 194 3.03 21.48 -25.60
CA LEU A 194 2.29 20.68 -26.58
C LEU A 194 1.04 20.06 -25.95
N PHE A 195 1.15 19.59 -24.70
CA PHE A 195 0.01 19.05 -23.97
C PHE A 195 -1.10 20.08 -23.76
N ASN A 196 -0.80 21.30 -23.35
CA ASN A 196 -1.82 22.34 -23.14
C ASN A 196 -2.42 22.80 -24.49
N LYS A 197 -1.64 22.79 -25.57
CA LYS A 197 -2.09 23.18 -26.92
C LYS A 197 -3.08 22.18 -27.53
N ASP A 198 -2.76 20.89 -27.54
CA ASP A 198 -3.54 19.88 -28.28
C ASP A 198 -3.64 18.51 -27.58
N LYS A 199 -3.26 18.45 -26.29
CA LYS A 199 -3.22 17.23 -25.46
C LYS A 199 -2.26 16.17 -26.00
N SER A 200 -1.26 16.55 -26.80
CA SER A 200 -0.19 15.65 -27.22
C SER A 200 0.68 15.18 -26.06
N LEU A 201 0.88 13.85 -25.99
CA LEU A 201 1.69 13.19 -24.98
C LEU A 201 3.12 12.94 -25.48
N ILE A 202 3.81 14.01 -25.86
CA ILE A 202 5.22 13.95 -26.28
C ILE A 202 6.11 13.99 -25.04
N ALA A 203 7.17 13.18 -25.03
CA ALA A 203 8.14 13.16 -23.94
C ALA A 203 8.76 14.56 -23.74
N GLN A 204 8.86 15.00 -22.49
CA GLN A 204 9.55 16.23 -22.14
C GLN A 204 11.05 16.05 -22.36
N GLU A 205 11.66 16.97 -23.11
CA GLU A 205 13.11 17.04 -23.25
C GLU A 205 13.78 17.35 -21.90
N GLY A 206 14.94 16.76 -21.67
CA GLY A 206 15.72 16.95 -20.45
C GLY A 206 17.12 16.37 -20.56
N ARG A 207 17.92 16.55 -19.50
CA ARG A 207 19.26 15.97 -19.40
C ARG A 207 19.22 14.74 -18.51
N HIS A 208 20.05 13.76 -18.83
CA HIS A 208 20.25 12.60 -17.97
C HIS A 208 21.04 13.00 -16.72
N VAL A 209 20.62 12.46 -15.59
CA VAL A 209 21.22 12.75 -14.28
C VAL A 209 21.51 11.42 -13.59
N TRP A 210 22.76 11.24 -13.17
CA TRP A 210 23.19 10.10 -12.37
C TRP A 210 23.67 10.60 -11.01
N ASP A 211 22.75 10.80 -10.08
CA ASP A 211 23.03 11.26 -8.72
C ASP A 211 22.18 10.50 -7.69
N LYS A 212 22.29 10.88 -6.42
CA LYS A 212 21.56 10.27 -5.30
C LYS A 212 20.11 10.75 -5.15
N ASN A 213 19.70 11.74 -5.95
CA ASN A 213 18.39 12.40 -5.84
C ASN A 213 17.47 12.03 -7.02
N SER A 214 17.99 11.33 -8.02
CA SER A 214 17.29 10.93 -9.24
C SER A 214 17.31 9.41 -9.41
N VAL A 215 16.33 8.89 -10.14
CA VAL A 215 16.34 7.51 -10.60
C VAL A 215 17.55 7.30 -11.51
N LYS A 216 18.40 6.32 -11.17
CA LYS A 216 19.49 5.86 -12.04
C LYS A 216 18.94 5.04 -13.19
N MET A 217 18.73 5.71 -14.32
CA MET A 217 18.18 5.10 -15.54
C MET A 217 19.17 4.08 -16.12
N PRO A 218 18.72 2.91 -16.61
CA PRO A 218 19.60 1.86 -17.10
C PRO A 218 20.44 2.27 -18.31
N TYR A 219 19.99 3.30 -19.06
CA TYR A 219 20.69 3.85 -20.21
C TYR A 219 21.71 4.95 -19.86
N ALA A 220 21.69 5.47 -18.63
CA ALA A 220 22.51 6.62 -18.20
C ALA A 220 23.77 6.21 -17.41
N ASP A 221 24.10 4.92 -17.40
CA ASP A 221 25.26 4.37 -16.68
C ASP A 221 26.56 4.63 -17.47
N GLU A 222 27.15 5.80 -17.26
CA GLU A 222 28.37 6.24 -17.96
C GLU A 222 29.68 5.89 -17.21
N ARG A 223 29.61 5.36 -15.99
CA ARG A 223 30.79 5.30 -15.09
C ARG A 223 31.57 3.99 -15.11
N ILE A 224 31.26 3.05 -15.99
CA ILE A 224 32.01 1.79 -16.08
C ILE A 224 32.81 1.76 -17.38
N LEU A 225 34.08 2.13 -17.27
CA LEU A 225 35.14 1.83 -18.24
C LEU A 225 35.02 0.34 -18.63
N ASN A 226 34.74 0.07 -19.92
CA ASN A 226 34.80 -1.22 -20.64
C ASN A 226 33.50 -1.91 -21.09
N LYS A 227 32.34 -1.25 -21.08
CA LYS A 227 31.19 -1.41 -22.00
C LYS A 227 29.96 -0.79 -21.32
N PRO A 228 29.24 0.16 -21.93
CA PRO A 228 28.03 0.70 -21.30
C PRO A 228 27.07 -0.47 -21.09
N ARG A 229 26.69 -0.74 -19.83
CA ARG A 229 25.78 -1.84 -19.49
C ARG A 229 24.52 -1.81 -20.36
N TRP A 230 24.06 -0.61 -20.70
CA TRP A 230 22.96 -0.38 -21.63
C TRP A 230 23.16 -0.99 -23.01
N GLU A 231 24.34 -0.92 -23.62
CA GLU A 231 24.57 -1.53 -24.94
C GLU A 231 24.41 -3.06 -24.88
N THR A 232 24.79 -3.66 -23.75
CA THR A 232 24.55 -5.10 -23.52
C THR A 232 23.05 -5.37 -23.36
N ILE A 233 22.36 -4.58 -22.54
CA ILE A 233 20.90 -4.68 -22.34
C ILE A 233 20.18 -4.53 -23.70
N LYS A 234 20.45 -3.44 -24.42
CA LYS A 234 19.86 -3.11 -25.71
C LYS A 234 20.11 -4.20 -26.74
N LYS A 235 21.34 -4.73 -26.83
CA LYS A 235 21.66 -5.85 -27.74
C LYS A 235 20.79 -7.08 -27.47
N TYR A 236 20.72 -7.55 -26.23
CA TYR A 236 19.98 -8.79 -25.93
C TYR A 236 18.47 -8.57 -25.95
N LEU A 237 17.96 -7.43 -25.49
CA LEU A 237 16.54 -7.11 -25.65
C LEU A 237 16.15 -6.96 -27.12
N HIS A 238 17.03 -6.41 -27.97
CA HIS A 238 16.76 -6.30 -29.40
C HIS A 238 16.62 -7.69 -30.04
N GLN A 239 17.47 -8.64 -29.65
CA GLN A 239 17.34 -10.04 -30.09
C GLN A 239 15.98 -10.63 -29.73
N LEU A 240 15.47 -10.39 -28.51
CA LEU A 240 14.13 -10.81 -28.10
C LEU A 240 13.04 -10.09 -28.91
N ALA A 241 13.19 -8.79 -29.14
CA ALA A 241 12.21 -7.99 -29.88
C ALA A 241 12.06 -8.47 -31.33
N THR A 242 13.16 -8.82 -31.99
CA THR A 242 13.16 -9.28 -33.40
C THR A 242 12.93 -10.78 -33.57
N ALA A 243 12.91 -11.56 -32.49
CA ALA A 243 12.74 -13.00 -32.58
C ALA A 243 11.32 -13.36 -33.03
N SER A 244 11.20 -14.33 -33.95
CA SER A 244 9.91 -14.87 -34.40
C SER A 244 9.15 -15.60 -33.30
N ARG A 245 9.88 -16.13 -32.31
CA ARG A 245 9.34 -16.76 -31.10
C ARG A 245 10.29 -16.50 -29.93
N VAL A 246 9.73 -16.06 -28.81
CA VAL A 246 10.47 -15.83 -27.56
C VAL A 246 9.99 -16.84 -26.52
N THR A 247 10.93 -17.58 -25.97
CA THR A 247 10.69 -18.52 -24.87
C THR A 247 11.03 -17.89 -23.52
N THR A 248 10.58 -18.51 -22.45
CA THR A 248 10.92 -18.08 -21.08
C THR A 248 12.41 -18.26 -20.76
N GLU A 249 13.04 -19.23 -21.41
CA GLU A 249 14.46 -19.54 -21.35
C GLU A 249 15.28 -18.44 -22.04
N ASP A 250 14.79 -17.91 -23.17
CA ASP A 250 15.41 -16.74 -23.82
C ASP A 250 15.39 -15.51 -22.90
N VAL A 251 14.27 -15.30 -22.19
CA VAL A 251 14.11 -14.21 -21.21
C VAL A 251 15.07 -14.40 -20.04
N GLU A 252 15.11 -15.58 -19.42
CA GLU A 252 16.04 -15.90 -18.34
C GLU A 252 17.49 -15.67 -18.76
N ASN A 253 17.90 -16.26 -19.89
CA ASN A 253 19.24 -16.15 -20.42
C ASN A 253 19.61 -14.68 -20.67
N THR A 254 18.70 -13.92 -21.27
CA THR A 254 18.88 -12.47 -21.50
C THR A 254 19.09 -11.71 -20.20
N ILE A 255 18.25 -11.92 -19.19
CA ILE A 255 18.36 -11.23 -17.90
C ILE A 255 19.69 -11.55 -17.21
N LYS A 256 20.12 -12.83 -17.26
CA LYS A 256 21.39 -13.28 -16.67
C LYS A 256 22.61 -12.68 -17.36
N LYS A 257 22.56 -12.36 -18.66
CA LYS A 257 23.70 -11.77 -19.39
C LYS A 257 24.15 -10.41 -18.85
N TYR A 258 23.22 -9.54 -18.47
CA TYR A 258 23.53 -8.22 -17.88
C TYR A 258 23.33 -8.16 -16.36
N ASN A 259 23.04 -9.30 -15.72
CA ASN A 259 23.05 -9.47 -14.26
C ASN A 259 23.90 -10.69 -13.83
N PRO A 260 25.17 -10.80 -14.25
CA PRO A 260 25.99 -12.01 -14.05
C PRO A 260 26.19 -12.37 -12.57
N LYS A 261 26.19 -11.38 -11.66
CA LYS A 261 26.28 -11.58 -10.21
C LYS A 261 25.16 -12.46 -9.64
N TYR A 262 23.99 -12.45 -10.28
CA TYR A 262 22.78 -13.10 -9.78
C TYR A 262 22.40 -14.37 -10.56
N LYS A 263 23.22 -14.78 -11.54
CA LYS A 263 22.89 -15.85 -12.48
C LYS A 263 22.57 -17.20 -11.80
N ASP A 264 23.21 -17.48 -10.67
CA ASP A 264 23.05 -18.73 -9.91
C ASP A 264 22.12 -18.53 -8.68
N GLN A 265 21.68 -17.31 -8.42
CA GLN A 265 20.84 -16.95 -7.26
C GLN A 265 19.36 -16.77 -7.65
N TRP A 266 19.11 -16.26 -8.85
CA TRP A 266 17.75 -16.01 -9.32
C TRP A 266 17.17 -17.24 -10.02
N SER A 267 16.05 -17.71 -9.47
CA SER A 267 15.20 -18.72 -10.10
C SER A 267 14.17 -18.06 -11.00
N PHE A 268 13.83 -18.74 -12.09
CA PHE A 268 12.78 -18.36 -13.06
C PHE A 268 11.64 -19.40 -13.11
N GLU A 269 11.62 -20.33 -12.15
CA GLU A 269 10.68 -21.45 -12.07
C GLU A 269 9.22 -21.01 -12.29
N ALA A 270 8.78 -19.94 -11.62
CA ALA A 270 7.40 -19.51 -11.73
C ALA A 270 7.04 -18.97 -13.13
N LEU A 271 7.99 -18.31 -13.79
CA LEU A 271 7.79 -17.82 -15.15
C LEU A 271 7.69 -18.99 -16.14
N HIS A 272 8.59 -19.99 -16.03
CA HIS A 272 8.56 -21.18 -16.87
C HIS A 272 7.27 -21.98 -16.69
N SER A 273 6.90 -22.27 -15.43
CA SER A 273 5.69 -23.02 -15.09
C SER A 273 4.44 -22.30 -15.58
N PHE A 274 4.35 -20.97 -15.41
CA PHE A 274 3.24 -20.18 -15.91
C PHE A 274 3.02 -20.36 -17.42
N PHE A 275 4.10 -20.35 -18.23
CA PHE A 275 3.97 -20.56 -19.67
C PHE A 275 3.65 -22.01 -20.01
N LYS A 276 4.26 -22.98 -19.32
CA LYS A 276 4.07 -24.42 -19.57
C LYS A 276 2.61 -24.84 -19.37
N GLU A 277 1.93 -24.28 -18.38
CA GLU A 277 0.52 -24.57 -18.09
C GLU A 277 -0.46 -24.01 -19.13
N LYS A 278 -0.03 -23.09 -19.99
CA LYS A 278 -0.93 -22.44 -20.96
C LYS A 278 -1.18 -23.27 -22.23
N PRO A 279 -2.41 -23.24 -22.77
CA PRO A 279 -2.71 -23.77 -24.10
C PRO A 279 -1.77 -23.20 -25.17
N SER A 280 -1.61 -23.94 -26.27
CA SER A 280 -0.68 -23.57 -27.36
C SER A 280 -0.96 -22.18 -27.96
N CYS A 281 -2.24 -21.79 -28.11
CA CYS A 281 -2.63 -20.48 -28.60
C CYS A 281 -2.21 -19.35 -27.64
N GLU A 282 -2.47 -19.49 -26.34
CA GLU A 282 -2.05 -18.53 -25.32
C GLU A 282 -0.53 -18.41 -25.21
N ARG A 283 0.21 -19.53 -25.35
CA ARG A 283 1.68 -19.51 -25.38
C ARG A 283 2.22 -18.67 -26.54
N LYS A 284 1.62 -18.75 -27.73
CA LYS A 284 1.99 -17.90 -28.88
C LYS A 284 1.74 -16.42 -28.56
N THR A 285 0.58 -16.10 -28.00
CA THR A 285 0.25 -14.73 -27.60
C THR A 285 1.21 -14.20 -26.53
N HIS A 286 1.56 -14.99 -25.52
CA HIS A 286 2.53 -14.59 -24.51
C HIS A 286 3.95 -14.46 -25.06
N SER A 287 4.38 -15.35 -25.96
CA SER A 287 5.65 -15.20 -26.70
C SER A 287 5.69 -13.86 -27.45
N HIS A 288 4.62 -13.50 -28.16
CA HIS A 288 4.54 -12.21 -28.83
C HIS A 288 4.54 -11.03 -27.84
N THR A 289 3.86 -11.20 -26.70
CA THR A 289 3.86 -10.19 -25.62
C THR A 289 5.28 -9.96 -25.09
N LEU A 290 6.07 -11.01 -24.85
CA LEU A 290 7.47 -10.88 -24.41
C LEU A 290 8.32 -10.10 -25.41
N SER A 291 8.26 -10.44 -26.70
CA SER A 291 8.96 -9.72 -27.77
C SER A 291 8.61 -8.22 -27.77
N ARG A 292 7.31 -7.89 -27.71
CA ARG A 292 6.85 -6.50 -27.68
C ARG A 292 7.21 -5.74 -26.41
N MET A 293 7.24 -6.42 -25.26
CA MET A 293 7.76 -5.84 -24.02
C MET A 293 9.25 -5.50 -24.16
N ALA A 294 10.04 -6.32 -24.88
CA ALA A 294 11.45 -6.04 -25.10
C ALA A 294 11.64 -4.81 -26.01
N GLU A 295 10.84 -4.70 -27.07
CA GLU A 295 10.79 -3.50 -27.92
C GLU A 295 10.44 -2.25 -27.08
N LEU A 296 9.40 -2.35 -26.25
CA LEU A 296 8.98 -1.29 -25.37
C LEU A 296 10.10 -0.89 -24.39
N ALA A 297 10.83 -1.86 -23.82
CA ALA A 297 11.94 -1.59 -22.92
C ALA A 297 13.11 -0.87 -23.60
N ILE A 298 13.43 -1.19 -24.85
CA ILE A 298 14.50 -0.54 -25.64
C ILE A 298 14.17 0.93 -25.93
N ARG A 299 12.89 1.28 -26.05
CA ARG A 299 12.44 2.66 -26.31
C ARG A 299 12.66 3.62 -25.15
N LEU A 300 13.06 3.14 -23.97
CA LEU A 300 13.16 3.93 -22.75
C LEU A 300 13.91 5.27 -22.88
N PRO A 301 15.08 5.36 -23.56
CA PRO A 301 15.77 6.65 -23.74
C PRO A 301 14.94 7.68 -24.52
N SER A 302 14.12 7.23 -25.48
CA SER A 302 13.26 8.11 -26.28
C SER A 302 11.94 8.47 -25.59
N THR A 303 11.43 7.58 -24.75
CA THR A 303 10.14 7.73 -24.06
C THR A 303 10.28 8.51 -22.74
N CYS A 304 11.38 8.32 -22.01
CA CYS A 304 11.70 8.99 -20.75
C CYS A 304 13.00 9.78 -20.86
N LYS A 305 12.95 10.94 -21.53
CA LYS A 305 14.13 11.78 -21.79
C LYS A 305 14.54 12.64 -20.58
N LYS A 306 13.55 13.20 -19.88
CA LYS A 306 13.74 13.95 -18.64
C LYS A 306 13.96 13.01 -17.45
N ASN A 307 14.84 13.42 -16.55
CA ASN A 307 15.16 12.69 -15.33
C ASN A 307 13.95 12.59 -14.39
N ILE A 308 13.83 11.45 -13.70
CA ILE A 308 12.79 11.20 -12.71
C ILE A 308 13.42 11.44 -11.33
N PRO A 309 12.97 12.45 -10.55
CA PRO A 309 13.47 12.64 -9.20
C PRO A 309 12.98 11.51 -8.29
N LEU A 310 13.74 11.24 -7.23
CA LEU A 310 13.27 10.39 -6.15
C LEU A 310 12.35 11.21 -5.23
N LEU A 311 11.19 10.65 -4.90
CA LEU A 311 10.29 11.13 -3.86
C LEU A 311 10.88 10.75 -2.50
N GLN A 312 11.85 11.56 -2.06
CA GLN A 312 12.63 11.36 -0.83
C GLN A 312 11.83 11.69 0.44
N HIS A 313 12.21 11.05 1.54
CA HIS A 313 11.68 11.29 2.87
C HIS A 313 11.78 12.77 3.28
N GLY A 314 10.72 13.26 3.93
CA GLY A 314 10.59 14.61 4.45
C GLY A 314 10.26 15.67 3.39
N ARG A 315 10.01 15.28 2.12
CA ARG A 315 9.77 16.22 1.01
C ARG A 315 8.39 16.07 0.40
N ASN A 316 7.77 17.22 0.13
CA ASN A 316 6.57 17.33 -0.70
C ASN A 316 6.98 17.48 -2.16
N HIS A 317 6.64 16.51 -3.00
CA HIS A 317 6.94 16.58 -4.44
C HIS A 317 5.98 15.68 -5.23
N SER A 318 5.68 16.10 -6.45
CA SER A 318 4.80 15.40 -7.39
C SER A 318 5.53 15.02 -8.68
N ILE A 319 5.20 13.87 -9.24
CA ILE A 319 5.70 13.41 -10.55
C ILE A 319 4.51 13.03 -11.41
N THR A 320 4.39 13.64 -12.59
CA THR A 320 3.37 13.27 -13.59
C THR A 320 4.04 12.61 -14.79
N LEU A 321 3.61 11.39 -15.10
CA LEU A 321 4.07 10.58 -16.22
C LEU A 321 2.91 10.21 -17.14
N SER A 322 3.19 9.96 -18.41
CA SER A 322 2.20 9.30 -19.28
C SER A 322 2.10 7.80 -18.99
N GLN A 323 0.95 7.20 -19.26
CA GLN A 323 0.76 5.74 -19.13
C GLN A 323 1.77 4.96 -19.99
N MET A 324 2.16 5.48 -21.16
CA MET A 324 3.21 4.90 -22.01
C MET A 324 4.61 4.98 -21.39
N GLN A 325 4.95 6.08 -20.70
CA GLN A 325 6.19 6.17 -19.94
C GLN A 325 6.23 5.12 -18.82
N ILE A 326 5.11 4.95 -18.11
CA ILE A 326 4.98 3.94 -17.06
C ILE A 326 5.14 2.53 -17.63
N ALA A 327 4.45 2.20 -18.72
CA ALA A 327 4.58 0.90 -19.39
C ALA A 327 6.02 0.60 -19.81
N CYS A 328 6.75 1.61 -20.31
CA CYS A 328 8.16 1.51 -20.70
C CYS A 328 9.09 1.26 -19.50
N LEU A 329 8.84 1.94 -18.38
CA LEU A 329 9.55 1.71 -17.11
C LEU A 329 9.26 0.32 -16.55
N LEU A 330 8.01 -0.14 -16.58
CA LEU A 330 7.62 -1.46 -16.10
C LEU A 330 8.15 -2.59 -16.99
N ALA A 331 8.25 -2.38 -18.31
CA ALA A 331 8.90 -3.35 -19.20
C ALA A 331 10.40 -3.50 -18.83
N ASN A 332 11.08 -2.39 -18.51
CA ASN A 332 12.44 -2.43 -17.97
C ASN A 332 12.54 -3.12 -16.61
N ALA A 333 11.56 -2.90 -15.73
CA ALA A 333 11.45 -3.58 -14.44
C ALA A 333 11.26 -5.10 -14.60
N PHE A 334 10.41 -5.52 -15.55
CA PHE A 334 10.21 -6.93 -15.92
C PHE A 334 11.52 -7.58 -16.36
N TYR A 335 12.24 -6.94 -17.27
CA TYR A 335 13.57 -7.38 -17.72
C TYR A 335 14.69 -7.08 -16.72
N CYS A 336 14.39 -6.64 -15.50
CA CYS A 336 15.37 -6.46 -14.43
C CYS A 336 16.57 -5.57 -14.82
N THR A 337 16.32 -4.48 -15.55
CA THR A 337 17.38 -3.62 -16.11
C THR A 337 17.87 -2.54 -15.14
N PHE A 338 17.06 -2.16 -14.14
CA PHE A 338 17.41 -1.05 -13.25
C PHE A 338 18.66 -1.36 -12.39
N PRO A 339 19.71 -0.53 -12.47
CA PRO A 339 20.97 -0.73 -11.77
C PRO A 339 20.82 -0.39 -10.27
N HIS A 340 21.69 -0.94 -9.41
CA HIS A 340 21.69 -0.71 -7.95
C HIS A 340 20.42 -1.16 -7.18
N ARG A 341 19.40 -1.72 -7.86
CA ARG A 341 18.11 -2.10 -7.25
C ARG A 341 17.97 -3.56 -6.82
N ASN A 342 19.07 -4.32 -6.86
CA ASN A 342 19.07 -5.77 -6.62
C ASN A 342 19.78 -6.18 -5.31
N ALA A 343 20.45 -5.24 -4.65
CA ALA A 343 21.15 -5.51 -3.40
C ALA A 343 20.18 -5.39 -2.22
N THR A 344 20.20 -6.38 -1.33
CA THR A 344 19.27 -6.48 -0.18
C THR A 344 19.93 -6.18 1.17
N HIS A 345 21.22 -5.85 1.19
CA HIS A 345 21.93 -5.50 2.42
C HIS A 345 21.62 -4.05 2.85
N LEU A 346 21.68 -3.79 4.15
CA LEU A 346 21.26 -2.51 4.75
C LEU A 346 22.07 -1.29 4.30
N GLN A 347 23.31 -1.49 3.85
CA GLN A 347 24.19 -0.41 3.35
C GLN A 347 24.04 -0.15 1.85
N ALA A 348 23.11 -0.85 1.16
CA ALA A 348 22.87 -0.61 -0.25
C ALA A 348 22.25 0.79 -0.43
N GLU A 349 22.66 1.49 -1.49
CA GLU A 349 22.19 2.85 -1.79
C GLU A 349 20.66 3.01 -1.79
N TYR A 350 19.94 1.98 -2.25
CA TYR A 350 18.47 1.95 -2.33
C TYR A 350 17.83 1.04 -1.26
N ALA A 351 18.50 0.77 -0.13
CA ALA A 351 17.99 -0.12 0.92
C ALA A 351 16.66 0.37 1.54
N ASN A 352 16.40 1.68 1.49
CA ASN A 352 15.18 2.36 1.93
C ASN A 352 14.14 2.55 0.79
N TYR A 353 14.35 1.97 -0.39
CA TYR A 353 13.38 1.97 -1.48
C TYR A 353 12.81 0.55 -1.69
N PRO A 354 11.54 0.42 -2.14
CA PRO A 354 11.02 -0.88 -2.51
C PRO A 354 11.81 -1.50 -3.68
N THR A 355 11.75 -2.82 -3.80
CA THR A 355 12.30 -3.50 -4.99
C THR A 355 11.50 -3.15 -6.23
N ILE A 356 12.14 -2.93 -7.37
CA ILE A 356 11.44 -2.65 -8.64
C ILE A 356 11.62 -3.74 -9.69
N ASN A 357 12.78 -4.43 -9.72
CA ASN A 357 13.04 -5.49 -10.69
C ASN A 357 12.25 -6.77 -10.35
N PHE A 358 11.70 -7.44 -11.37
CA PHE A 358 10.70 -8.49 -11.19
C PHE A 358 11.27 -9.88 -10.83
N HIS A 359 12.59 -10.01 -10.64
CA HIS A 359 13.25 -11.29 -10.41
C HIS A 359 12.61 -12.14 -9.30
N SER A 360 12.08 -11.52 -8.24
CA SER A 360 11.42 -12.24 -7.14
C SER A 360 10.07 -12.85 -7.54
N LEU A 361 9.36 -12.23 -8.49
CA LEU A 361 8.11 -12.73 -9.04
C LEU A 361 8.37 -14.01 -9.85
N PHE A 362 9.50 -14.06 -10.56
CA PHE A 362 9.90 -15.21 -11.38
C PHE A 362 10.42 -16.41 -10.59
N GLY A 363 10.78 -16.25 -9.31
CA GLY A 363 11.37 -17.30 -8.46
C GLY A 363 10.48 -18.53 -8.23
N LYS A 364 10.60 -19.16 -7.05
CA LYS A 364 9.84 -20.39 -6.70
C LYS A 364 8.35 -20.30 -7.07
N TRP A 365 7.79 -21.36 -7.68
CA TRP A 365 6.39 -21.43 -8.10
C TRP A 365 5.42 -21.34 -6.93
N SER A 366 4.28 -20.69 -7.18
CA SER A 366 3.09 -20.74 -6.34
C SER A 366 1.86 -20.29 -7.13
N ASP A 367 0.67 -20.72 -6.72
CA ASP A 367 -0.57 -20.25 -7.32
C ASP A 367 -0.72 -18.73 -7.26
N ARG A 368 -0.26 -18.11 -6.16
CA ARG A 368 -0.22 -16.64 -6.05
C ARG A 368 0.57 -16.02 -7.21
N LYS A 369 1.75 -16.55 -7.53
CA LYS A 369 2.58 -16.04 -8.63
C LYS A 369 1.97 -16.31 -10.00
N ARG A 370 1.33 -17.47 -10.19
CA ARG A 370 0.57 -17.77 -11.40
C ARG A 370 -0.49 -16.70 -11.68
N GLN A 371 -1.28 -16.36 -10.67
CA GLN A 371 -2.35 -15.35 -10.78
C GLN A 371 -1.79 -13.93 -10.97
N LYS A 372 -0.68 -13.59 -10.29
CA LYS A 372 0.03 -12.32 -10.50
C LYS A 372 0.54 -12.16 -11.93
N LEU A 373 1.19 -13.20 -12.46
CA LEU A 373 1.71 -13.20 -13.82
C LEU A 373 0.56 -13.02 -14.83
N GLN A 374 -0.59 -13.67 -14.60
CA GLN A 374 -1.78 -13.49 -15.43
C GLN A 374 -2.20 -12.00 -15.53
N ALA A 375 -2.31 -11.30 -14.39
CA ALA A 375 -2.66 -9.88 -14.35
C ALA A 375 -1.61 -8.98 -15.03
N ILE A 376 -0.32 -9.21 -14.74
CA ILE A 376 0.79 -8.45 -15.33
C ILE A 376 0.87 -8.64 -16.85
N PHE A 377 0.77 -9.87 -17.34
CA PHE A 377 0.78 -10.13 -18.78
C PHE A 377 -0.44 -9.53 -19.48
N HIS A 378 -1.61 -9.53 -18.82
CA HIS A 378 -2.78 -8.86 -19.36
C HIS A 378 -2.55 -7.34 -19.50
N TYR A 379 -2.02 -6.68 -18.47
CA TYR A 379 -1.65 -5.25 -18.55
C TYR A 379 -0.74 -4.95 -19.74
N PHE A 380 0.33 -5.74 -19.91
CA PHE A 380 1.25 -5.53 -21.04
C PHE A 380 0.58 -5.75 -22.40
N LYS A 381 -0.34 -6.72 -22.52
CA LYS A 381 -1.13 -6.89 -23.76
C LYS A 381 -1.98 -5.65 -24.07
N GLU A 382 -2.61 -5.06 -23.06
CA GLU A 382 -3.48 -3.89 -23.24
C GLU A 382 -2.71 -2.62 -23.60
N VAL A 383 -1.61 -2.31 -22.88
CA VAL A 383 -0.81 -1.09 -23.15
C VAL A 383 -0.01 -1.17 -24.44
N MET A 384 0.13 -2.38 -25.00
CA MET A 384 0.68 -2.63 -26.32
C MET A 384 -0.43 -3.03 -27.30
N GLY A 385 -1.71 -2.78 -27.03
CA GLY A 385 -2.79 -3.15 -27.94
C GLY A 385 -2.76 -2.41 -29.28
N GLU A 386 -3.86 -2.52 -30.03
CA GLU A 386 -4.12 -1.67 -31.21
C GLU A 386 -4.05 -0.18 -30.81
N GLU A 387 -3.56 0.69 -31.69
CA GLU A 387 -3.32 2.11 -31.36
C GLU A 387 -4.55 2.84 -30.82
N SER A 388 -5.75 2.45 -31.24
CA SER A 388 -7.04 2.99 -30.77
C SER A 388 -7.39 2.59 -29.34
N LYS A 389 -6.76 1.53 -28.81
CA LYS A 389 -7.00 0.95 -27.47
C LYS A 389 -5.87 1.21 -26.48
N VAL A 390 -4.69 1.65 -26.95
CA VAL A 390 -3.57 2.00 -26.07
C VAL A 390 -3.97 3.14 -25.12
N PRO A 391 -3.82 2.98 -23.79
CA PRO A 391 -4.16 4.03 -22.84
C PRO A 391 -3.28 5.29 -23.04
N ARG A 392 -3.92 6.42 -23.34
CA ARG A 392 -3.27 7.73 -23.60
C ARG A 392 -3.61 8.77 -22.52
N GLY A 393 -3.33 8.42 -21.27
CA GLY A 393 -3.51 9.30 -20.13
C GLY A 393 -2.23 9.71 -19.43
N LEU A 394 -2.40 10.50 -18.38
CA LEU A 394 -1.37 10.80 -17.39
C LEU A 394 -1.70 10.13 -16.05
N VAL A 395 -0.67 9.89 -15.24
CA VAL A 395 -0.76 9.47 -13.85
C VAL A 395 0.16 10.37 -13.03
N THR A 396 -0.32 10.86 -11.89
CA THR A 396 0.44 11.72 -10.97
C THR A 396 0.68 11.00 -9.65
N PHE A 397 1.93 11.02 -9.19
CA PHE A 397 2.36 10.47 -7.90
C PHE A 397 2.86 11.61 -7.03
N SER A 398 2.26 11.81 -5.86
CA SER A 398 2.54 12.95 -4.98
C SER A 398 2.89 12.44 -3.59
N ARG A 399 4.16 12.59 -3.20
CA ARG A 399 4.55 12.38 -1.80
C ARG A 399 4.11 13.59 -1.00
N ARG A 400 3.38 13.36 0.08
CA ARG A 400 3.00 14.39 1.05
C ARG A 400 3.64 14.10 2.40
N HIS A 401 4.03 15.15 3.10
CA HIS A 401 4.70 15.17 4.38
C HIS A 401 4.16 16.34 5.19
N ILE A 402 3.77 16.06 6.44
CA ILE A 402 3.46 17.07 7.43
C ILE A 402 4.67 17.20 8.38
N PRO A 403 5.38 18.34 8.38
CA PRO A 403 6.46 18.59 9.33
C PRO A 403 5.97 18.53 10.77
N ASP A 404 6.82 18.11 11.70
CA ASP A 404 6.48 17.99 13.13
C ASP A 404 5.92 19.30 13.72
N SER A 405 6.43 20.46 13.27
CA SER A 405 5.95 21.79 13.69
C SER A 405 4.50 22.07 13.31
N ASN A 406 3.97 21.34 12.33
CA ASN A 406 2.64 21.52 11.76
C ASN A 406 1.68 20.38 12.15
N LEU A 407 2.12 19.45 13.01
CA LEU A 407 1.26 18.40 13.52
C LEU A 407 0.14 18.99 14.41
N LEU A 408 -1.03 18.38 14.32
CA LEU A 408 -2.21 18.85 15.01
C LEU A 408 -2.16 18.53 16.50
N ASP A 409 -2.60 19.49 17.32
CA ASP A 409 -3.05 19.19 18.68
C ASP A 409 -4.48 18.60 18.62
N TRP A 410 -4.55 17.28 18.73
CA TRP A 410 -5.81 16.52 18.70
C TRP A 410 -6.74 16.87 19.86
N THR A 411 -6.22 17.27 21.02
CA THR A 411 -7.04 17.60 22.22
C THR A 411 -7.90 18.84 22.01
N ARG A 412 -7.51 19.72 21.09
CA ARG A 412 -8.16 21.01 20.82
C ARG A 412 -9.13 20.99 19.64
N ARG A 413 -9.23 19.87 18.90
CA ARG A 413 -10.07 19.76 17.71
C ARG A 413 -11.56 19.86 18.07
N GLN A 414 -12.27 20.80 17.44
CA GLN A 414 -13.67 21.09 17.71
C GLN A 414 -14.63 20.48 16.68
N GLU A 415 -14.08 19.86 15.63
CA GLU A 415 -14.85 19.15 14.63
C GLU A 415 -15.70 18.03 15.26
N THR A 416 -16.96 17.92 14.86
CA THR A 416 -17.76 16.71 15.11
C THR A 416 -17.53 15.70 13.99
N LEU A 417 -17.93 14.44 14.21
CA LEU A 417 -17.81 13.41 13.17
C LEU A 417 -18.62 13.76 11.92
N THR A 418 -18.03 13.57 10.74
CA THR A 418 -18.65 13.77 9.42
C THR A 418 -19.62 12.63 9.05
N LYS A 419 -20.25 12.70 7.87
CA LYS A 419 -21.17 11.64 7.43
C LYS A 419 -20.41 10.34 7.24
N LEU A 420 -21.11 9.24 7.53
CA LEU A 420 -20.56 7.90 7.45
C LEU A 420 -21.53 6.96 6.73
N HIS A 421 -21.06 6.39 5.64
CA HIS A 421 -21.63 5.18 5.03
C HIS A 421 -20.86 3.97 5.57
N ILE A 422 -21.55 2.90 5.96
CA ILE A 422 -20.94 1.65 6.42
C ILE A 422 -21.65 0.51 5.73
N SER A 423 -20.89 -0.46 5.24
CA SER A 423 -21.41 -1.66 4.59
C SER A 423 -20.48 -2.86 4.79
N SER A 424 -21.04 -4.03 5.12
CA SER A 424 -20.34 -5.31 5.07
C SER A 424 -20.12 -5.78 3.64
N GLU A 425 -20.97 -5.34 2.72
CA GLU A 425 -20.88 -5.66 1.31
C GLU A 425 -20.13 -4.59 0.53
N GLY A 426 -19.57 -5.00 -0.61
CA GLY A 426 -18.82 -4.11 -1.50
C GLY A 426 -17.34 -4.01 -1.16
N THR A 427 -16.63 -3.24 -1.98
CA THR A 427 -15.17 -3.07 -1.92
C THR A 427 -14.80 -1.62 -2.19
N ILE A 428 -13.62 -1.21 -1.71
CA ILE A 428 -13.11 0.15 -1.88
C ILE A 428 -13.02 0.49 -3.38
N GLU A 429 -12.45 -0.40 -4.18
CA GLU A 429 -12.18 -0.17 -5.60
C GLU A 429 -13.43 -0.20 -6.49
N LYS A 430 -14.45 -1.01 -6.14
CA LYS A 430 -15.70 -1.09 -6.94
C LYS A 430 -16.77 -0.09 -6.50
N ASN A 431 -16.96 0.07 -5.19
CA ASN A 431 -18.05 0.88 -4.64
C ASN A 431 -17.58 2.28 -4.24
N GLY A 432 -16.29 2.47 -3.96
CA GLY A 432 -15.68 3.77 -3.71
C GLY A 432 -15.21 4.48 -5.00
N GLN A 433 -15.86 4.24 -6.14
CA GLN A 433 -15.50 4.93 -7.39
C GLN A 433 -15.70 6.44 -7.23
N GLY A 434 -14.72 7.21 -7.71
CA GLY A 434 -14.68 8.66 -7.55
C GLY A 434 -14.42 9.16 -6.12
N MET A 435 -14.23 8.28 -5.14
CA MET A 435 -13.81 8.64 -3.79
C MET A 435 -12.29 8.63 -3.66
N LEU A 436 -11.76 9.15 -2.54
CA LEU A 436 -10.37 8.94 -2.15
C LEU A 436 -10.21 7.51 -1.61
N GLN A 437 -9.67 6.61 -2.41
CA GLN A 437 -9.54 5.19 -2.10
C GLN A 437 -8.28 4.93 -1.27
N VAL A 438 -8.45 4.31 -0.10
CA VAL A 438 -7.32 4.02 0.79
C VAL A 438 -6.64 2.70 0.37
N ASP A 439 -5.34 2.79 0.12
CA ASP A 439 -4.44 1.65 0.03
C ASP A 439 -3.87 1.36 1.43
N PHE A 440 -4.11 0.14 1.93
CA PHE A 440 -3.64 -0.35 3.22
C PHE A 440 -2.16 -0.74 3.12
N ALA A 441 -1.35 0.28 2.90
CA ALA A 441 -0.01 0.14 2.36
C ALA A 441 0.99 -0.46 3.36
N CYS A 442 2.06 -1.01 2.81
CA CYS A 442 3.34 -1.11 3.50
C CYS A 442 4.08 0.23 3.41
N SER A 443 4.88 0.57 4.43
CA SER A 443 5.74 1.77 4.38
C SER A 443 6.71 1.74 3.17
N LEU A 444 7.07 0.55 2.70
CA LEU A 444 7.64 0.33 1.37
C LEU A 444 6.51 0.03 0.38
N VAL A 445 5.99 1.09 -0.25
CA VAL A 445 4.80 1.09 -1.11
C VAL A 445 4.76 -0.09 -2.10
N GLY A 446 3.59 -0.69 -2.25
CA GLY A 446 3.31 -1.89 -3.05
C GLY A 446 3.72 -3.19 -2.37
N GLY A 447 4.18 -3.14 -1.12
CA GLY A 447 4.47 -4.29 -0.27
C GLY A 447 5.22 -5.42 -0.99
N GLY A 448 4.60 -6.60 -0.96
CA GLY A 448 5.08 -7.83 -1.58
C GLY A 448 4.56 -8.07 -3.00
N VAL A 449 4.13 -7.05 -3.75
CA VAL A 449 3.49 -7.24 -5.07
C VAL A 449 4.37 -8.02 -6.05
N LEU A 450 5.68 -7.75 -6.05
CA LEU A 450 6.68 -8.46 -6.88
C LEU A 450 7.25 -9.73 -6.20
N ALA A 451 6.68 -10.18 -5.08
CA ALA A 451 7.11 -11.35 -4.33
C ALA A 451 5.88 -12.21 -3.93
N SER A 452 5.71 -12.53 -2.65
CA SER A 452 4.67 -13.45 -2.12
C SER A 452 3.39 -12.77 -1.63
N GLY A 453 3.41 -11.47 -1.35
CA GLY A 453 2.27 -10.71 -0.81
C GLY A 453 1.07 -10.71 -1.77
N LEU A 454 -0.14 -10.93 -1.28
CA LEU A 454 -1.36 -10.95 -2.10
C LEU A 454 -2.59 -10.56 -1.27
N VAL A 455 -2.46 -9.49 -0.50
CA VAL A 455 -3.55 -8.91 0.30
C VAL A 455 -4.02 -7.62 -0.38
N GLN A 456 -4.72 -6.73 0.33
CA GLN A 456 -5.38 -5.56 -0.27
C GLN A 456 -4.45 -4.68 -1.12
N GLU A 457 -3.27 -4.28 -0.60
CA GLU A 457 -2.30 -3.45 -1.34
C GLU A 457 -1.83 -4.15 -2.63
N GLU A 458 -1.37 -5.41 -2.54
CA GLU A 458 -0.85 -6.09 -3.72
C GLU A 458 -1.95 -6.38 -4.76
N ILE A 459 -3.17 -6.70 -4.32
CA ILE A 459 -4.31 -6.89 -5.23
C ILE A 459 -4.60 -5.58 -5.97
N LEU A 460 -4.64 -4.44 -5.28
CA LEU A 460 -4.84 -3.13 -5.89
C LEU A 460 -3.77 -2.85 -6.95
N PHE A 461 -2.49 -3.13 -6.65
CA PHE A 461 -1.37 -2.94 -7.56
C PHE A 461 -1.40 -3.91 -8.75
N LEU A 462 -1.98 -5.11 -8.62
CA LEU A 462 -2.14 -6.05 -9.74
C LEU A 462 -3.30 -5.67 -10.65
N MET A 463 -4.38 -5.12 -10.09
CA MET A 463 -5.52 -4.65 -10.88
C MET A 463 -5.21 -3.31 -11.57
N ASN A 464 -4.30 -2.53 -10.98
CA ASN A 464 -3.83 -1.24 -11.51
C ASN A 464 -2.28 -1.23 -11.61
N PRO A 465 -1.66 -1.99 -12.56
CA PRO A 465 -0.20 -2.19 -12.57
C PRO A 465 0.65 -0.94 -12.71
N GLU A 466 0.07 0.17 -13.15
CA GLU A 466 0.73 1.48 -13.19
C GLU A 466 1.21 1.93 -11.80
N LEU A 467 0.56 1.48 -10.72
CA LEU A 467 0.99 1.76 -9.34
C LEU A 467 2.37 1.17 -9.01
N ILE A 468 2.75 0.06 -9.65
CA ILE A 468 4.04 -0.62 -9.41
C ILE A 468 5.22 0.32 -9.68
N VAL A 469 5.09 1.28 -10.61
CA VAL A 469 6.17 2.22 -10.94
C VAL A 469 6.51 3.15 -9.78
N ALA A 470 5.59 3.36 -8.82
CA ALA A 470 5.87 4.15 -7.61
C ALA A 470 7.07 3.58 -6.83
N ARG A 471 7.28 2.26 -6.87
CA ARG A 471 8.41 1.55 -6.25
C ARG A 471 9.76 1.98 -6.81
N LEU A 472 9.79 2.52 -8.03
CA LEU A 472 11.01 2.98 -8.68
C LEU A 472 11.57 4.24 -8.00
N PHE A 473 10.70 5.15 -7.55
CA PHE A 473 11.11 6.49 -7.11
C PHE A 473 10.60 6.88 -5.72
N THR A 474 9.78 6.07 -5.05
CA THR A 474 9.25 6.41 -3.72
C THR A 474 10.07 5.76 -2.62
N GLU A 475 10.71 6.59 -1.79
CA GLU A 475 11.40 6.13 -0.58
C GLU A 475 10.39 5.60 0.45
N LYS A 476 10.82 4.76 1.40
CA LYS A 476 10.01 4.33 2.54
C LYS A 476 9.26 5.52 3.17
N LEU A 477 7.96 5.36 3.40
CA LEU A 477 7.12 6.37 4.06
C LEU A 477 7.48 6.46 5.55
N GLY A 478 7.69 7.67 6.04
CA GLY A 478 7.80 8.01 7.46
C GLY A 478 6.43 8.23 8.10
N ASP A 479 6.39 8.43 9.42
CA ASP A 479 5.14 8.43 10.21
C ASP A 479 4.15 9.56 9.85
N THR A 480 4.63 10.65 9.28
CA THR A 480 3.82 11.83 8.90
C THR A 480 3.76 12.02 7.38
N GLU A 481 3.95 10.94 6.63
CA GLU A 481 3.99 10.96 5.17
C GLU A 481 2.95 10.03 4.53
N CYS A 482 2.53 10.34 3.32
CA CYS A 482 1.72 9.45 2.49
C CYS A 482 2.13 9.58 1.01
N LEU A 483 1.68 8.63 0.19
CA LEU A 483 1.76 8.76 -1.27
C LEU A 483 0.34 8.82 -1.84
N LYS A 484 0.01 9.94 -2.49
CA LYS A 484 -1.23 10.11 -3.25
C LYS A 484 -0.97 9.80 -4.73
N ILE A 485 -1.89 9.09 -5.36
CA ILE A 485 -1.78 8.67 -6.76
C ILE A 485 -3.09 9.00 -7.46
N MET A 486 -3.00 9.76 -8.55
CA MET A 486 -4.14 10.20 -9.35
C MET A 486 -3.98 9.68 -10.78
N GLY A 487 -5.02 9.03 -11.31
CA GLY A 487 -5.12 8.75 -12.75
C GLY A 487 -4.79 7.33 -13.18
N SER A 488 -4.44 6.44 -12.26
CA SER A 488 -4.18 5.04 -12.58
C SER A 488 -5.42 4.36 -13.18
N GLN A 489 -5.21 3.52 -14.19
CA GLN A 489 -6.25 2.74 -14.82
C GLN A 489 -6.32 1.32 -14.23
N GLN A 490 -7.53 0.78 -14.13
CA GLN A 490 -7.74 -0.64 -13.87
C GLN A 490 -7.73 -1.45 -15.16
N TYR A 491 -7.01 -2.57 -15.14
CA TYR A 491 -6.85 -3.45 -16.29
C TYR A 491 -7.48 -4.82 -16.07
N SER A 492 -7.73 -5.21 -14.83
CA SER A 492 -8.18 -6.57 -14.53
C SER A 492 -9.28 -6.60 -13.49
N GLU A 493 -10.06 -7.67 -13.56
CA GLU A 493 -11.01 -8.08 -12.52
C GLU A 493 -10.44 -9.27 -11.75
N TYR A 494 -10.92 -9.44 -10.52
CA TYR A 494 -10.51 -10.52 -9.65
C TYR A 494 -11.66 -10.99 -8.77
N THR A 495 -11.49 -12.20 -8.23
CA THR A 495 -12.28 -12.75 -7.13
C THR A 495 -11.34 -13.27 -6.04
N GLY A 496 -11.90 -13.52 -4.87
CA GLY A 496 -11.15 -14.04 -3.73
C GLY A 496 -10.15 -13.04 -3.13
N TYR A 497 -9.35 -13.54 -2.19
CA TYR A 497 -8.38 -12.77 -1.40
C TYR A 497 -7.28 -13.70 -0.87
N SER A 498 -6.04 -13.20 -0.75
CA SER A 498 -4.88 -14.00 -0.33
C SER A 498 -4.75 -15.28 -1.17
N ASP A 499 -4.84 -16.46 -0.55
CA ASP A 499 -4.68 -17.76 -1.22
C ASP A 499 -5.85 -18.12 -2.14
N SER A 500 -7.02 -17.53 -1.91
CA SER A 500 -8.18 -17.70 -2.78
C SER A 500 -8.23 -16.72 -3.95
N PHE A 501 -7.26 -15.81 -4.05
CA PHE A 501 -7.22 -14.82 -5.14
C PHE A 501 -7.18 -15.51 -6.50
N ALA A 502 -8.06 -15.08 -7.39
CA ALA A 502 -8.09 -15.50 -8.77
C ALA A 502 -8.26 -14.28 -9.68
N TRP A 503 -7.42 -14.19 -10.71
CA TRP A 503 -7.64 -13.27 -11.81
C TRP A 503 -8.91 -13.72 -12.55
N ALA A 504 -9.90 -12.83 -12.64
CA ALA A 504 -11.23 -13.16 -13.15
C ALA A 504 -11.42 -12.75 -14.62
N GLY A 505 -10.62 -11.81 -15.13
CA GLY A 505 -10.77 -11.36 -16.50
C GLY A 505 -10.18 -9.97 -16.79
N PRO A 506 -10.26 -9.54 -18.05
CA PRO A 506 -9.99 -8.16 -18.43
C PRO A 506 -11.01 -7.20 -17.81
N HIS A 507 -10.61 -5.95 -17.59
CA HIS A 507 -11.50 -4.87 -17.17
C HIS A 507 -11.46 -3.70 -18.14
N GLU A 508 -12.63 -3.23 -18.57
CA GLU A 508 -12.76 -2.01 -19.39
C GLU A 508 -13.03 -0.81 -18.46
N ASP A 509 -11.99 -0.02 -18.19
CA ASP A 509 -12.11 1.14 -17.31
C ASP A 509 -12.77 2.33 -18.03
N LYS A 510 -14.02 2.57 -17.69
CA LYS A 510 -14.87 3.66 -18.22
C LYS A 510 -14.80 4.94 -17.38
N THR A 511 -13.97 4.98 -16.35
CA THR A 511 -13.83 6.17 -15.48
C THR A 511 -13.45 7.38 -16.32
N GLU A 512 -14.16 8.50 -16.18
CA GLU A 512 -13.87 9.74 -16.91
C GLU A 512 -12.46 10.26 -16.61
N ARG A 513 -11.97 11.17 -17.47
CA ARG A 513 -10.65 11.77 -17.34
C ARG A 513 -10.77 13.27 -17.08
N ASP A 514 -9.92 13.78 -16.20
CA ASP A 514 -9.77 15.21 -15.93
C ASP A 514 -9.06 15.96 -17.07
N GLU A 515 -8.86 17.26 -16.89
CA GLU A 515 -8.25 18.18 -17.86
C GLU A 515 -6.79 17.81 -18.19
N TRP A 516 -6.13 17.11 -17.26
CA TRP A 516 -4.78 16.56 -17.40
C TRP A 516 -4.78 15.14 -17.96
N LYS A 517 -5.92 14.65 -18.48
CA LYS A 517 -6.09 13.30 -19.02
C LYS A 517 -5.83 12.19 -18.00
N ARG A 518 -5.96 12.46 -16.70
CA ARG A 518 -5.87 11.46 -15.63
C ARG A 518 -7.25 10.88 -15.38
N ARG A 519 -7.39 9.56 -15.20
CA ARG A 519 -8.67 8.97 -14.78
C ARG A 519 -9.11 9.57 -13.44
N HIS A 520 -10.40 9.74 -13.19
CA HIS A 520 -10.97 10.15 -11.89
C HIS A 520 -10.87 9.05 -10.80
N ARG A 521 -9.67 8.48 -10.65
CA ARG A 521 -9.29 7.51 -9.63
C ARG A 521 -8.21 8.10 -8.74
N GLN A 522 -8.53 8.24 -7.47
CA GLN A 522 -7.67 8.79 -6.42
C GLN A 522 -7.34 7.71 -5.42
N ILE A 523 -6.07 7.38 -5.27
CA ILE A 523 -5.58 6.39 -4.33
C ILE A 523 -4.64 7.08 -3.35
N VAL A 524 -4.72 6.72 -2.07
CA VAL A 524 -3.75 7.17 -1.07
C VAL A 524 -3.18 5.99 -0.29
N ALA A 525 -1.86 5.83 -0.38
CA ALA A 525 -1.11 4.83 0.36
C ALA A 525 -0.73 5.38 1.74
N ILE A 526 -1.30 4.76 2.78
CA ILE A 526 -0.97 5.01 4.19
C ILE A 526 -0.64 3.70 4.89
N ASP A 527 0.54 3.63 5.51
CA ASP A 527 0.98 2.44 6.24
C ASP A 527 0.56 2.46 7.71
N ALA A 528 -0.12 1.42 8.17
CA ALA A 528 -0.44 1.23 9.58
C ALA A 528 0.77 0.65 10.34
N LEU A 529 0.80 0.82 11.67
CA LEU A 529 1.75 0.09 12.50
C LEU A 529 1.38 -1.40 12.57
N HIS A 530 2.41 -2.24 12.60
CA HIS A 530 2.26 -3.67 12.87
C HIS A 530 2.31 -3.92 14.39
N PHE A 531 1.24 -4.46 14.94
CA PHE A 531 1.12 -4.80 16.35
C PHE A 531 1.20 -6.31 16.54
N LYS A 532 2.33 -6.77 17.09
CA LYS A 532 2.49 -8.18 17.47
C LYS A 532 1.64 -8.53 18.69
N TYR A 533 1.51 -7.58 19.62
CA TYR A 533 0.71 -7.73 20.83
C TYR A 533 -0.47 -6.76 20.78
N PRO A 534 -1.74 -7.24 20.76
CA PRO A 534 -2.91 -6.40 20.57
C PRO A 534 -3.05 -5.22 21.52
N LYS A 535 -2.47 -5.27 22.74
CA LYS A 535 -2.55 -4.17 23.71
C LYS A 535 -1.67 -2.97 23.35
N GLU A 536 -0.62 -3.15 22.56
CA GLU A 536 0.35 -2.08 22.22
C GLU A 536 -0.30 -0.91 21.48
N GLN A 537 -1.36 -1.18 20.72
CA GLN A 537 -2.08 -0.15 19.96
C GLN A 537 -2.87 0.81 20.84
N PHE A 538 -3.23 0.40 22.06
CA PHE A 538 -3.91 1.23 23.06
C PHE A 538 -2.91 2.04 23.88
N ASN A 539 -1.85 2.50 23.24
CA ASN A 539 -0.90 3.47 23.76
C ASN A 539 -1.13 4.79 23.01
N MET A 540 -1.31 5.90 23.72
CA MET A 540 -1.66 7.17 23.06
C MET A 540 -0.61 7.67 22.07
N GLN A 541 0.67 7.35 22.22
CA GLN A 541 1.69 7.67 21.20
C GLN A 541 1.43 6.91 19.89
N LYS A 542 0.98 5.66 19.99
CA LYS A 542 0.62 4.83 18.84
C LYS A 542 -0.69 5.28 18.22
N VAL A 543 -1.70 5.63 19.03
CA VAL A 543 -2.97 6.21 18.56
C VAL A 543 -2.72 7.52 17.81
N VAL A 544 -1.90 8.43 18.36
CA VAL A 544 -1.54 9.70 17.72
C VAL A 544 -0.78 9.48 16.41
N ARG A 545 0.14 8.51 16.36
CA ARG A 545 0.84 8.14 15.12
C ARG A 545 -0.16 7.76 14.02
N GLU A 546 -1.11 6.88 14.32
CA GLU A 546 -2.10 6.42 13.34
C GLU A 546 -3.09 7.54 12.95
N LEU A 547 -3.47 8.40 13.89
CA LEU A 547 -4.27 9.62 13.62
C LEU A 547 -3.55 10.56 12.65
N ASN A 548 -2.27 10.86 12.91
CA ASN A 548 -1.46 11.74 12.06
C ASN A 548 -1.25 11.14 10.67
N LYS A 549 -0.99 9.83 10.58
CA LYS A 549 -0.84 9.10 9.32
C LYS A 549 -2.12 9.17 8.48
N ALA A 550 -3.27 8.85 9.08
CA ALA A 550 -4.56 8.92 8.39
C ALA A 550 -4.88 10.37 7.98
N TYR A 551 -4.65 11.34 8.84
CA TYR A 551 -4.83 12.76 8.53
C TYR A 551 -3.96 13.23 7.37
N CYS A 552 -2.67 12.87 7.34
CA CYS A 552 -1.78 13.15 6.21
C CYS A 552 -2.30 12.54 4.91
N GLY A 553 -2.92 11.37 4.96
CA GLY A 553 -3.56 10.75 3.81
C GLY A 553 -4.81 11.52 3.34
N PHE A 554 -5.63 11.98 4.28
CA PHE A 554 -6.97 12.52 3.99
C PHE A 554 -7.00 14.02 3.77
N MET A 555 -5.99 14.77 4.22
CA MET A 555 -5.91 16.21 3.99
C MET A 555 -6.00 16.52 2.49
N GLY A 556 -6.81 17.51 2.11
CA GLY A 556 -6.87 17.96 0.72
C GLY A 556 -5.63 18.75 0.30
N GLU A 557 -5.64 19.21 -0.93
CA GLU A 557 -4.63 20.15 -1.43
C GLU A 557 -5.01 21.57 -0.99
N GLU A 558 -4.01 22.41 -0.72
CA GLU A 558 -4.19 23.76 -0.15
C GLU A 558 -5.04 24.68 -1.03
N ASP A 559 -4.90 24.55 -2.35
CA ASP A 559 -5.58 25.38 -3.34
C ASP A 559 -7.00 24.89 -3.68
N ILE A 560 -7.46 23.79 -3.08
CA ILE A 560 -8.77 23.21 -3.34
C ILE A 560 -9.66 23.40 -2.11
N PRO A 561 -10.80 24.10 -2.21
CA PRO A 561 -11.73 24.23 -1.10
C PRO A 561 -12.31 22.88 -0.66
N SER A 562 -12.60 22.71 0.63
CA SER A 562 -13.08 21.44 1.19
C SER A 562 -14.39 20.94 0.61
N ASP A 563 -15.19 21.83 0.00
CA ASP A 563 -16.43 21.47 -0.66
C ASP A 563 -16.21 20.54 -1.86
N TYR A 564 -15.04 20.62 -2.50
CA TYR A 564 -14.63 19.77 -3.61
C TYR A 564 -13.92 18.47 -3.17
N TYR A 565 -13.73 18.25 -1.86
CA TYR A 565 -13.09 17.02 -1.40
C TYR A 565 -14.08 15.85 -1.50
N PRO A 566 -13.76 14.80 -2.28
CA PRO A 566 -14.58 13.59 -2.27
C PRO A 566 -14.46 12.88 -0.91
N ALA A 567 -15.43 12.03 -0.60
CA ALA A 567 -15.40 11.17 0.56
C ALA A 567 -14.19 10.23 0.54
N VAL A 568 -13.82 9.69 1.70
CA VAL A 568 -12.78 8.65 1.84
C VAL A 568 -13.44 7.28 1.75
N ALA A 569 -13.04 6.46 0.77
CA ALA A 569 -13.42 5.06 0.70
C ALA A 569 -12.34 4.19 1.36
N THR A 570 -12.67 3.59 2.49
CA THR A 570 -11.73 2.84 3.34
C THR A 570 -12.40 1.61 3.99
N GLY A 571 -11.70 0.97 4.93
CA GLY A 571 -12.15 -0.18 5.70
C GLY A 571 -11.19 -0.51 6.83
N ASN A 572 -10.96 -1.80 7.05
CA ASN A 572 -10.18 -2.36 8.15
C ASN A 572 -8.65 -2.16 8.00
N TRP A 573 -8.22 -0.90 7.89
CA TRP A 573 -6.83 -0.48 7.71
C TRP A 573 -5.92 -0.97 8.83
N GLY A 574 -4.96 -1.84 8.48
CA GLY A 574 -3.98 -2.39 9.42
C GLY A 574 -4.51 -3.50 10.34
N CYS A 575 -5.73 -4.01 10.12
CA CYS A 575 -6.35 -4.96 11.06
C CYS A 575 -6.11 -6.44 10.73
N GLY A 576 -5.71 -6.76 9.50
CA GLY A 576 -5.40 -8.12 9.06
C GLY A 576 -3.99 -8.55 9.48
N ALA A 577 -3.08 -8.64 8.51
CA ALA A 577 -1.69 -9.04 8.74
C ALA A 577 -0.93 -8.17 9.77
N PHE A 578 -1.44 -6.97 10.07
CA PHE A 578 -0.79 -6.01 10.97
C PHE A 578 -1.39 -5.97 12.39
N GLY A 579 -2.42 -6.79 12.68
CA GLY A 579 -2.90 -7.02 14.04
C GLY A 579 -3.63 -5.85 14.73
N GLY A 580 -4.02 -4.82 13.98
CA GLY A 580 -4.83 -3.71 14.49
C GLY A 580 -6.26 -4.12 14.88
N ASP A 581 -6.82 -3.44 15.87
CA ASP A 581 -8.22 -3.56 16.27
C ASP A 581 -9.11 -2.72 15.33
N PRO A 582 -10.10 -3.34 14.64
CA PRO A 582 -10.91 -2.64 13.66
C PRO A 582 -11.83 -1.56 14.26
N ARG A 583 -12.23 -1.69 15.53
CA ARG A 583 -13.06 -0.67 16.20
C ARG A 583 -12.23 0.57 16.53
N LEU A 584 -11.02 0.40 17.07
CA LEU A 584 -10.09 1.51 17.29
C LEU A 584 -9.70 2.18 15.96
N LYS A 585 -9.34 1.39 14.95
CA LYS A 585 -8.94 1.91 13.63
C LYS A 585 -10.07 2.65 12.92
N ALA A 586 -11.31 2.21 13.06
CA ALA A 586 -12.46 2.95 12.54
C ALA A 586 -12.61 4.32 13.21
N LEU A 587 -12.51 4.41 14.55
CA LEU A 587 -12.55 5.69 15.27
C LEU A 587 -11.43 6.64 14.83
N ILE A 588 -10.20 6.13 14.71
CA ILE A 588 -9.04 6.90 14.24
C ILE A 588 -9.30 7.49 12.85
N GLN A 589 -9.80 6.67 11.92
CA GLN A 589 -10.09 7.14 10.56
C GLN A 589 -11.24 8.15 10.51
N MET A 590 -12.31 7.93 11.29
CA MET A 590 -13.42 8.90 11.39
C MET A 590 -12.95 10.24 11.95
N MET A 591 -12.12 10.23 13.00
CA MET A 591 -11.53 11.45 13.58
C MET A 591 -10.65 12.18 12.57
N ALA A 592 -9.75 11.47 11.91
CA ALA A 592 -8.85 12.05 10.91
C ALA A 592 -9.61 12.63 9.71
N ALA A 593 -10.61 11.92 9.18
CA ALA A 593 -11.44 12.37 8.07
C ALA A 593 -12.26 13.61 8.45
N SER A 594 -12.78 13.66 9.68
CA SER A 594 -13.56 14.81 10.17
C SER A 594 -12.72 16.08 10.25
N VAL A 595 -11.47 15.98 10.74
CA VAL A 595 -10.54 17.11 10.76
C VAL A 595 -10.12 17.50 9.33
N ALA A 596 -9.97 16.52 8.44
CA ALA A 596 -9.70 16.74 7.01
C ALA A 596 -10.93 17.20 6.19
N LYS A 597 -12.10 17.40 6.84
CA LYS A 597 -13.36 17.83 6.20
C LYS A 597 -13.85 16.88 5.10
N ARG A 598 -13.72 15.57 5.33
CA ARG A 598 -14.21 14.52 4.43
C ARG A 598 -15.20 13.60 5.12
N ASP A 599 -16.24 13.22 4.40
CA ASP A 599 -17.11 12.12 4.77
C ASP A 599 -16.40 10.77 4.53
N VAL A 600 -16.94 9.68 5.09
CA VAL A 600 -16.32 8.35 5.04
C VAL A 600 -17.29 7.30 4.49
N ALA A 601 -16.84 6.50 3.53
CA ALA A 601 -17.42 5.22 3.16
C ALA A 601 -16.54 4.10 3.73
N TYR A 602 -17.06 3.33 4.69
CA TYR A 602 -16.34 2.29 5.40
C TYR A 602 -16.86 0.90 5.02
N PHE A 603 -16.01 0.09 4.40
CA PHE A 603 -16.31 -1.29 4.03
C PHE A 603 -15.72 -2.26 5.05
N THR A 604 -16.56 -3.00 5.78
CA THR A 604 -16.11 -3.90 6.86
C THR A 604 -15.68 -5.28 6.37
N PHE A 605 -15.79 -5.54 5.06
CA PHE A 605 -15.38 -6.77 4.39
C PHE A 605 -16.07 -8.01 4.98
N LYS A 606 -17.39 -8.10 4.75
CA LYS A 606 -18.30 -9.17 5.17
C LYS A 606 -18.52 -9.30 6.69
N ASP A 607 -18.00 -8.37 7.48
CA ASP A 607 -18.24 -8.34 8.93
C ASP A 607 -19.46 -7.46 9.27
N SER A 608 -20.63 -8.09 9.29
CA SER A 608 -21.92 -7.44 9.63
C SER A 608 -22.02 -7.05 11.11
N HIS A 609 -21.31 -7.74 11.99
CA HIS A 609 -21.26 -7.39 13.41
C HIS A 609 -20.47 -6.10 13.63
N LEU A 610 -19.30 -6.00 13.00
CA LEU A 610 -18.53 -4.76 13.00
C LEU A 610 -19.33 -3.63 12.37
N GLU A 611 -19.99 -3.86 11.23
CA GLU A 611 -20.86 -2.85 10.61
C GLU A 611 -21.88 -2.29 11.62
N LEU A 612 -22.58 -3.17 12.32
CA LEU A 612 -23.58 -2.79 13.32
C LEU A 612 -22.97 -1.97 14.46
N ASP A 613 -21.80 -2.39 14.97
CA ASP A 613 -21.10 -1.69 16.04
C ASP A 613 -20.63 -0.29 15.60
N LEU A 614 -20.11 -0.17 14.38
CA LEU A 614 -19.70 1.11 13.81
C LEU A 614 -20.90 2.06 13.63
N ARG A 615 -22.05 1.53 13.16
CA ARG A 615 -23.29 2.32 13.03
C ARG A 615 -23.74 2.85 14.39
N LYS A 616 -23.75 1.99 15.41
CA LYS A 616 -24.16 2.36 16.79
C LYS A 616 -23.27 3.44 17.39
N ILE A 617 -21.94 3.27 17.34
CA ILE A 617 -21.02 4.25 17.94
C ILE A 617 -21.05 5.58 17.19
N HIS A 618 -21.09 5.57 15.85
CA HIS A 618 -21.16 6.80 15.06
C HIS A 618 -22.47 7.56 15.34
N HIS A 619 -23.60 6.86 15.37
CA HIS A 619 -24.89 7.45 15.72
C HIS A 619 -24.88 8.09 17.12
N PHE A 620 -24.34 7.37 18.12
CA PHE A 620 -24.21 7.87 19.48
C PHE A 620 -23.36 9.15 19.56
N LEU A 621 -22.19 9.16 18.91
CA LEU A 621 -21.26 10.28 18.93
C LEU A 621 -21.82 11.52 18.19
N THR A 622 -22.48 11.30 17.04
CA THR A 622 -23.06 12.39 16.23
C THR A 622 -24.29 13.02 16.86
N ARG A 623 -25.24 12.22 17.39
CA ARG A 623 -26.43 12.73 18.12
C ARG A 623 -26.03 13.63 19.29
N ARG A 624 -24.93 13.29 19.98
CA ARG A 624 -24.40 14.05 21.13
C ARG A 624 -23.43 15.17 20.74
N LYS A 625 -23.20 15.41 19.44
CA LYS A 625 -22.26 16.42 18.92
C LYS A 625 -20.88 16.33 19.58
N VAL A 626 -20.39 15.10 19.78
CA VAL A 626 -19.08 14.87 20.40
C VAL A 626 -17.99 15.36 19.45
N THR A 627 -17.13 16.25 19.93
CA THR A 627 -16.00 16.75 19.14
C THR A 627 -14.87 15.73 19.10
N VAL A 628 -14.02 15.81 18.07
CA VAL A 628 -12.82 14.99 17.92
C VAL A 628 -11.91 15.14 19.14
N GLY A 629 -11.73 16.34 19.68
CA GLY A 629 -10.93 16.56 20.88
C GLY A 629 -11.52 15.93 22.14
N ARG A 630 -12.85 15.91 22.27
CA ARG A 630 -13.52 15.20 23.38
C ARG A 630 -13.38 13.68 23.24
N LEU A 631 -13.58 13.15 22.04
CA LEU A 631 -13.40 11.72 21.76
C LEU A 631 -11.94 11.28 21.98
N TYR A 632 -10.97 12.10 21.56
CA TYR A 632 -9.55 11.86 21.81
C TYR A 632 -9.25 11.72 23.31
N LYS A 633 -9.78 12.62 24.15
CA LYS A 633 -9.61 12.52 25.62
C LYS A 633 -10.24 11.25 26.18
N THR A 634 -11.42 10.86 25.70
CA THR A 634 -12.05 9.58 26.11
C THR A 634 -11.22 8.36 25.70
N LEU A 635 -10.53 8.40 24.55
CA LEU A 635 -9.58 7.35 24.16
C LEU A 635 -8.36 7.32 25.08
N GLU A 636 -7.85 8.49 25.49
CA GLU A 636 -6.76 8.60 26.48
C GLU A 636 -7.16 8.02 27.84
N ASP A 637 -8.38 8.31 28.30
CA ASP A 637 -8.96 7.73 29.52
C ASP A 637 -9.09 6.20 29.40
N PHE A 638 -9.59 5.71 28.26
CA PHE A 638 -9.69 4.27 28.00
C PHE A 638 -8.33 3.59 28.04
N CYS A 639 -7.34 4.15 27.32
CA CYS A 639 -5.98 3.61 27.30
C CYS A 639 -5.40 3.56 28.72
N SER A 640 -5.57 4.64 29.49
CA SER A 640 -5.11 4.73 30.89
C SER A 640 -5.78 3.70 31.79
N ALA A 641 -7.11 3.53 31.68
CA ALA A 641 -7.86 2.54 32.44
C ALA A 641 -7.44 1.10 32.08
N LEU A 642 -7.23 0.84 30.79
CA LEU A 642 -6.79 -0.46 30.29
C LEU A 642 -5.45 -0.86 30.90
N TYR A 643 -4.50 0.08 31.10
CA TYR A 643 -3.21 -0.23 31.75
C TYR A 643 -3.30 -0.36 33.28
N ARG A 644 -4.27 0.30 33.93
CA ARG A 644 -4.40 0.26 35.40
C ARG A 644 -5.12 -1.00 35.89
N ASN A 645 -6.27 -1.38 35.32
CA ASN A 645 -7.11 -2.47 35.84
C ASN A 645 -7.62 -3.40 34.72
N HIS A 646 -6.75 -4.32 34.27
CA HIS A 646 -6.98 -5.20 33.12
C HIS A 646 -8.24 -6.10 33.18
N ARG A 647 -8.78 -6.41 34.36
CA ARG A 647 -9.87 -7.41 34.52
C ARG A 647 -11.28 -6.81 34.48
N GLU A 648 -11.41 -5.49 34.59
CA GLU A 648 -12.71 -4.81 34.75
C GLU A 648 -13.03 -3.78 33.67
N THR A 649 -12.07 -3.43 32.81
CA THR A 649 -12.33 -2.49 31.71
C THR A 649 -13.26 -3.11 30.67
N SER A 650 -14.43 -2.50 30.49
CA SER A 650 -15.35 -2.82 29.41
C SER A 650 -14.68 -2.67 28.04
N ASN A 651 -15.26 -3.27 27.00
CA ASN A 651 -14.76 -3.07 25.63
C ASN A 651 -14.76 -1.57 25.26
N LEU A 652 -13.96 -1.21 24.24
CA LEU A 652 -13.70 0.17 23.84
C LEU A 652 -14.97 1.00 23.64
N TYR A 653 -15.96 0.47 22.91
CA TYR A 653 -17.17 1.24 22.57
C TYR A 653 -18.09 1.39 23.78
N ASP A 654 -18.24 0.35 24.59
CA ASP A 654 -19.00 0.43 25.85
C ASP A 654 -18.37 1.46 26.80
N PHE A 655 -17.05 1.48 26.91
CA PHE A 655 -16.34 2.45 27.74
C PHE A 655 -16.60 3.88 27.27
N ILE A 656 -16.51 4.12 25.97
CA ILE A 656 -16.76 5.44 25.37
C ILE A 656 -18.22 5.87 25.62
N MET A 657 -19.19 5.00 25.37
CA MET A 657 -20.61 5.31 25.55
C MET A 657 -20.95 5.62 27.00
N ARG A 658 -20.43 4.85 27.97
CA ARG A 658 -20.62 5.09 29.41
C ARG A 658 -20.00 6.42 29.85
N SER A 659 -18.71 6.61 29.55
CA SER A 659 -17.95 7.81 29.95
C SER A 659 -18.60 9.10 29.43
N LEU A 660 -19.06 9.10 28.18
CA LEU A 660 -19.70 10.26 27.57
C LEU A 660 -21.14 10.49 28.03
N THR A 661 -21.84 9.46 28.51
CA THR A 661 -23.17 9.58 29.11
C THR A 661 -23.10 10.17 30.51
N GLU A 662 -22.19 9.67 31.36
CA GLU A 662 -22.01 10.15 32.74
C GLU A 662 -21.57 11.61 32.80
N THR A 663 -20.74 12.03 31.83
CA THR A 663 -20.28 13.43 31.75
C THR A 663 -21.42 14.39 31.35
N THR A 664 -22.41 13.94 30.55
CA THR A 664 -23.57 14.78 30.19
C THR A 664 -24.62 14.93 31.29
N SER A 665 -24.60 14.09 32.32
CA SER A 665 -25.57 14.17 33.44
C SER A 665 -25.11 15.06 34.59
N ARG A 666 -23.92 15.66 34.51
CA ARG A 666 -23.32 16.53 35.55
C ARG A 666 -23.30 18.02 35.18
N HIS A 667 -23.98 18.38 34.11
CA HIS A 667 -24.30 19.75 33.68
C HIS A 667 -25.79 19.81 33.40
#